data_AF-A0A9E3HSW2-F1
#
_entry.id   AF-A0A9E3HSW2-F1
#
_cell.length_a   1.000
_cell.length_b   1.000
_cell.length_c   1.000
_cell.angle_alpha   90.00
_cell.angle_beta   90.00
_cell.angle_gamma   90.00
#
_symmetry.space_group_name_H-M   'P 1'
#
loop_
_entity.id
_entity.type
_entity.pdbx_description
1 polymer ?
#
loop_
_entity_poly.entity_id
_entity_poly.type
_entity_poly.pdbx_seq_one_letter_code
_entity_poly.pdbx_strand_id
1 'polypeptide(L)'
;MNKRSESPLDGATMRLFTFFGSSLVVCMALVLLLTGCALLQKGDPAGYEGRGLSYEGVDFSVLEGQVIVLDPGHGGKYTGAVGRGGLTEKEVNLAVAHTLRNLLAGYGARVVMTRTGDIDLLPESGGSLRDDLAARVTVADSLASGAIFISIHHNNLGTPDTRHNQTEIYYKMGDLGPSLDLARYIHRQMIRSVGLPRSYILPGNYYVLRNNRHPAVLGEASYLSHPGVEKKLSGQNARQLEAYAYLLGIVDYLSGGVPMVDSLMFEGSSPVQDPWPQLVARVYDQSTGVGVDPQRVEVEIDGRDVPADYDLRSGALRARPSQPLANGRHRAVVRARNLRGNAARQAEIDFYVTVPPGWIRLTSSLSRAPLDGLTPLRITAVVGDMWGRPVAEGTEVLFVFNDPNVPTRAVPVRGGQASVVVTPAANRDFTVEVSCGDLSENITVPLGEPRQAVLVLQVTDPEDAPLEGVNVRLDGAGMYKTSSDGYLSLEGFDSGEIEMSLSRRGYVPRTETVALTPGRTSLVQVSLERALGGVLHGRKVVIDPAGGLADPGAVGRDGTREADINLAVANLLADYVRRAGAEAALTRGGEDSPGAWERAWRTENHDGDILISINHGGRPGKNTVPPTVVHHYPGSVNGQRLAGEIASSLKGFAGRPWSGAVQGYERIIQQVSAPAVWVRAASVEDPVAEKLLAAPAGQRAEALSIFEAVVRYFGAGRAQSGVIAGRISDGRGGVIAGALVTVDGWLPAQTDETGKFAFTTLSTEVHTIEVNYRGESWQSGPVEPGRKLEVVLQIQ
;
A
#
# COMPACT_ATOMS: atom_id res chain seq x y z
N MET A 1 57.41 35.36 63.61
CA MET A 1 58.05 36.33 64.52
C MET A 1 57.37 37.68 64.35
N ASN A 2 56.98 38.30 65.47
CA ASN A 2 56.51 39.68 65.69
C ASN A 2 55.23 40.14 64.95
N LYS A 3 54.06 40.28 65.61
CA LYS A 3 53.59 41.25 66.63
C LYS A 3 53.54 42.73 66.18
N ARG A 4 52.29 43.21 66.12
CA ARG A 4 51.71 44.48 66.60
C ARG A 4 52.10 45.81 65.94
N SER A 5 51.07 46.56 65.53
CA SER A 5 50.73 47.84 66.16
C SER A 5 49.26 48.21 65.95
N GLU A 6 48.56 48.43 67.06
CA GLU A 6 47.24 49.06 67.18
C GLU A 6 47.37 50.59 67.00
N SER A 7 46.33 51.27 66.53
CA SER A 7 45.54 52.17 67.39
C SER A 7 44.36 52.82 66.65
N PRO A 8 43.32 53.26 67.38
CA PRO A 8 41.97 53.54 66.90
C PRO A 8 41.64 55.04 66.95
N LEU A 9 40.41 55.44 66.58
CA LEU A 9 39.62 56.42 67.33
C LEU A 9 38.17 56.53 66.80
N ASP A 10 37.27 56.51 67.78
CA ASP A 10 35.81 56.58 67.75
C ASP A 10 35.22 57.87 67.18
N GLY A 11 33.94 57.79 66.80
CA GLY A 11 33.08 58.94 66.54
C GLY A 11 31.63 58.57 66.31
N ALA A 12 30.97 58.09 67.35
CA ALA A 12 29.57 57.65 67.36
C ALA A 12 28.56 58.75 66.97
N THR A 13 27.48 58.35 66.27
CA THR A 13 26.11 58.70 66.67
C THR A 13 25.12 57.72 66.03
N MET A 14 24.69 56.75 66.84
CA MET A 14 23.57 55.85 66.57
C MET A 14 22.55 56.08 67.69
N ARG A 15 21.29 56.29 67.30
CA ARG A 15 20.00 56.08 68.00
C ARG A 15 18.98 57.00 67.35
N LEU A 16 17.76 56.62 67.00
CA LEU A 16 16.96 55.41 67.08
C LEU A 16 15.69 55.79 66.27
N PHE A 17 15.13 54.93 65.43
CA PHE A 17 13.67 54.65 65.40
C PHE A 17 13.33 53.66 64.28
N THR A 18 12.89 52.51 64.77
CA THR A 18 12.23 51.39 64.12
C THR A 18 10.85 51.74 63.55
N PHE A 19 10.35 50.85 62.68
CA PHE A 19 8.98 50.71 62.16
C PHE A 19 8.58 51.62 60.99
N PHE A 20 8.68 51.10 59.75
CA PHE A 20 7.64 51.09 58.71
C PHE A 20 8.26 50.50 57.42
N GLY A 21 8.37 49.17 57.34
CA GLY A 21 9.02 48.52 56.18
C GLY A 21 8.45 47.15 55.78
N SER A 22 7.36 46.70 56.40
CA SER A 22 6.84 45.34 56.20
C SER A 22 5.40 45.27 55.69
N SER A 23 4.74 46.40 55.41
CA SER A 23 3.36 46.40 54.88
C SER A 23 3.27 46.67 53.36
N LEU A 24 4.26 47.34 52.76
CA LEU A 24 4.24 47.62 51.32
C LEU A 24 4.74 46.44 50.47
N VAL A 25 5.75 45.70 50.95
CA VAL A 25 6.29 44.53 50.24
C VAL A 25 5.34 43.33 50.32
N VAL A 26 4.59 43.19 51.43
CA VAL A 26 3.57 42.14 51.56
C VAL A 26 2.33 42.47 50.72
N CYS A 27 1.92 43.75 50.58
CA CYS A 27 0.82 44.11 49.67
C CYS A 27 1.21 43.96 48.19
N MET A 28 2.46 44.26 47.79
CA MET A 28 2.90 44.05 46.41
C MET A 28 3.09 42.56 46.07
N ALA A 29 3.55 41.75 47.03
CA ALA A 29 3.61 40.30 46.88
C ALA A 29 2.20 39.67 46.87
N LEU A 30 1.23 40.19 47.64
CA LEU A 30 -0.16 39.73 47.59
C LEU A 30 -0.87 40.17 46.31
N VAL A 31 -0.59 41.36 45.77
CA VAL A 31 -1.11 41.79 44.46
C VAL A 31 -0.46 40.98 43.34
N LEU A 32 0.84 40.65 43.41
CA LEU A 32 1.50 39.76 42.45
C LEU A 32 1.09 38.27 42.61
N LEU A 33 0.68 37.82 43.81
CA LEU A 33 0.08 36.50 44.02
C LEU A 33 -1.40 36.46 43.64
N LEU A 34 -2.12 37.59 43.72
CA LEU A 34 -3.52 37.71 43.28
C LEU A 34 -3.65 38.00 41.77
N THR A 35 -2.64 38.62 41.13
CA THR A 35 -2.54 38.71 39.66
C THR A 35 -1.78 37.54 39.04
N GLY A 36 -0.91 36.86 39.80
CA GLY A 36 -0.23 35.61 39.41
C GLY A 36 -1.11 34.37 39.55
N CYS A 37 -2.26 34.50 40.22
CA CYS A 37 -3.40 33.60 40.14
C CYS A 37 -4.45 34.08 39.12
N ALA A 38 -4.06 34.86 38.11
CA ALA A 38 -4.77 34.87 36.83
C ALA A 38 -4.55 33.50 36.17
N LEU A 39 -5.32 32.54 36.68
CA LEU A 39 -5.86 31.37 36.01
C LEU A 39 -5.16 31.07 34.68
N LEU A 40 -4.40 29.98 34.65
CA LEU A 40 -4.50 29.05 33.51
C LEU A 40 -6.00 28.70 33.37
N GLN A 41 -6.78 29.60 32.77
CA GLN A 41 -8.10 29.27 32.28
C GLN A 41 -7.83 28.18 31.25
N LYS A 42 -8.08 26.93 31.64
CA LYS A 42 -8.36 25.89 30.66
C LYS A 42 -9.43 26.49 29.77
N GLY A 43 -9.06 26.90 28.56
CA GLY A 43 -10.01 27.44 27.59
C GLY A 43 -11.19 26.49 27.47
N ASP A 44 -12.38 27.03 27.18
CA ASP A 44 -13.58 26.22 27.04
C ASP A 44 -13.30 25.06 26.07
N PRO A 45 -13.47 23.78 26.49
CA PRO A 45 -13.27 22.63 25.60
C PRO A 45 -14.20 22.65 24.38
N ALA A 46 -15.29 23.45 24.41
CA ALA A 46 -16.15 23.70 23.26
C ALA A 46 -15.59 24.73 22.26
N GLY A 47 -14.61 25.56 22.63
CA GLY A 47 -14.07 26.63 21.76
C GLY A 47 -14.97 27.87 21.63
N TYR A 48 -14.66 28.74 20.67
CA TYR A 48 -15.39 29.95 20.25
C TYR A 48 -15.47 31.12 21.25
N GLU A 49 -15.25 30.89 22.55
CA GLU A 49 -15.36 31.94 23.57
C GLU A 49 -14.32 33.05 23.39
N GLY A 50 -14.79 34.31 23.48
CA GLY A 50 -13.96 35.50 23.35
C GLY A 50 -13.32 35.70 21.97
N ARG A 51 -13.77 34.97 20.95
CA ARG A 51 -13.26 35.07 19.57
C ARG A 51 -14.09 36.07 18.77
N GLY A 52 -13.41 36.84 17.94
CA GLY A 52 -14.01 37.86 17.08
C GLY A 52 -13.39 37.87 15.70
N LEU A 53 -14.08 38.53 14.77
CA LEU A 53 -13.58 38.73 13.41
C LEU A 53 -12.63 39.93 13.41
N SER A 54 -11.43 39.81 12.81
CA SER A 54 -10.46 40.90 12.73
C SER A 54 -9.72 40.90 11.39
N TYR A 55 -10.20 41.74 10.47
CA TYR A 55 -9.71 41.84 9.09
C TYR A 55 -8.45 42.73 8.96
N GLU A 56 -7.88 43.17 10.09
CA GLU A 56 -6.75 44.11 10.09
C GLU A 56 -5.50 43.50 9.46
N GLY A 57 -4.90 44.21 8.50
CA GLY A 57 -3.67 43.79 7.81
C GLY A 57 -3.84 42.65 6.81
N VAL A 58 -5.08 42.26 6.48
CA VAL A 58 -5.35 41.19 5.50
C VAL A 58 -5.51 41.79 4.10
N ASP A 59 -4.69 41.33 3.16
CA ASP A 59 -4.79 41.71 1.75
C ASP A 59 -5.72 40.74 1.00
N PHE A 60 -6.93 41.20 0.72
CA PHE A 60 -7.94 40.41 0.01
C PHE A 60 -7.80 40.45 -1.51
N SER A 61 -6.92 41.30 -2.07
CA SER A 61 -6.76 41.40 -3.54
C SER A 61 -6.29 40.09 -4.18
N VAL A 62 -5.60 39.24 -3.41
CA VAL A 62 -5.15 37.91 -3.83
C VAL A 62 -6.29 36.94 -4.20
N LEU A 63 -7.54 37.25 -3.83
CA LEU A 63 -8.73 36.49 -4.19
C LEU A 63 -9.27 36.82 -5.58
N GLU A 64 -8.88 37.97 -6.17
CA GLU A 64 -9.38 38.39 -7.47
C GLU A 64 -9.01 37.37 -8.56
N GLY A 65 -10.02 36.92 -9.31
CA GLY A 65 -9.85 35.93 -10.38
C GLY A 65 -9.62 34.49 -9.91
N GLN A 66 -9.51 34.24 -8.59
CA GLN A 66 -9.35 32.89 -8.06
C GLN A 66 -10.66 32.11 -8.15
N VAL A 67 -10.54 30.80 -8.38
CA VAL A 67 -11.69 29.88 -8.45
C VAL A 67 -11.69 29.01 -7.21
N ILE A 68 -12.75 29.09 -6.41
CA ILE A 68 -12.85 28.33 -5.17
C ILE A 68 -14.12 27.47 -5.22
N VAL A 69 -13.94 26.17 -5.07
CA VAL A 69 -15.01 25.19 -4.97
C VAL A 69 -15.28 24.90 -3.52
N LEU A 70 -16.50 25.16 -3.07
CA LEU A 70 -16.95 24.80 -1.73
C LEU A 70 -17.85 23.57 -1.83
N ASP A 71 -17.49 22.55 -1.08
CA ASP A 71 -18.27 21.33 -0.93
C ASP A 71 -18.85 21.27 0.49
N PRO A 72 -20.12 21.68 0.70
CA PRO A 72 -20.77 21.42 1.96
C PRO A 72 -21.03 19.91 2.05
N GLY A 73 -20.30 19.24 2.95
CA GLY A 73 -20.41 17.79 3.15
C GLY A 73 -21.85 17.34 3.41
N HIS A 74 -22.17 16.10 3.03
CA HIS A 74 -23.50 15.50 3.18
C HIS A 74 -24.61 16.25 2.40
N GLY A 75 -25.89 15.95 2.62
CA GLY A 75 -27.04 16.57 1.93
C GLY A 75 -28.15 15.58 1.56
N GLY A 76 -29.39 16.06 1.46
CA GLY A 76 -30.54 15.24 1.11
C GLY A 76 -30.73 14.11 2.11
N LYS A 77 -30.74 12.86 1.63
CA LYS A 77 -30.86 11.67 2.49
C LYS A 77 -29.62 11.40 3.35
N TYR A 78 -28.47 11.98 3.01
CA TYR A 78 -27.24 11.83 3.79
C TYR A 78 -27.22 12.92 4.86
N THR A 79 -27.62 12.59 6.09
CA THR A 79 -27.66 13.57 7.20
C THR A 79 -26.29 13.93 7.75
N GLY A 80 -25.30 13.07 7.53
CA GLY A 80 -24.06 13.08 8.30
C GLY A 80 -24.35 12.78 9.77
N ALA A 81 -23.48 13.25 10.64
CA ALA A 81 -23.70 13.17 12.08
C ALA A 81 -24.95 13.93 12.56
N VAL A 82 -25.56 13.44 13.64
CA VAL A 82 -26.69 14.12 14.31
C VAL A 82 -26.29 14.38 15.75
N GLY A 83 -26.30 15.66 16.15
CA GLY A 83 -26.08 16.09 17.52
C GLY A 83 -27.23 15.66 18.44
N ARG A 84 -27.01 15.74 19.76
CA ARG A 84 -28.02 15.31 20.73
C ARG A 84 -29.29 16.16 20.68
N GLY A 85 -29.15 17.45 20.37
CA GLY A 85 -30.23 18.41 20.17
C GLY A 85 -30.90 18.33 18.80
N GLY A 86 -30.47 17.42 17.93
CA GLY A 86 -31.05 17.18 16.60
C GLY A 86 -30.44 18.02 15.48
N LEU A 87 -29.42 18.85 15.78
CA LEU A 87 -28.70 19.59 14.74
C LEU A 87 -27.93 18.59 13.85
N THR A 88 -28.18 18.62 12.54
CA THR A 88 -27.52 17.72 11.61
C THR A 88 -26.26 18.33 11.03
N GLU A 89 -25.28 17.50 10.74
CA GLU A 89 -24.01 17.92 10.14
C GLU A 89 -24.21 18.64 8.81
N LYS A 90 -25.09 18.10 7.95
CA LYS A 90 -25.41 18.69 6.65
C LYS A 90 -25.94 20.12 6.73
N GLU A 91 -26.66 20.48 7.80
CA GLU A 91 -27.19 21.83 8.04
C GLU A 91 -26.07 22.80 8.43
N VAL A 92 -25.18 22.38 9.34
CA VAL A 92 -24.04 23.20 9.76
C VAL A 92 -23.08 23.40 8.58
N ASN A 93 -22.72 22.33 7.88
CA ASN A 93 -21.82 22.36 6.73
C ASN A 93 -22.34 23.34 5.66
N LEU A 94 -23.64 23.27 5.32
CA LEU A 94 -24.26 24.16 4.34
C LEU A 94 -24.26 25.63 4.80
N ALA A 95 -24.56 25.90 6.07
CA ALA A 95 -24.59 27.25 6.61
C ALA A 95 -23.21 27.93 6.65
N VAL A 96 -22.18 27.18 7.03
CA VAL A 96 -20.78 27.65 6.99
C VAL A 96 -20.36 27.91 5.55
N ALA A 97 -20.65 26.98 4.63
CA ALA A 97 -20.31 27.12 3.22
C ALA A 97 -20.96 28.34 2.56
N HIS A 98 -22.24 28.63 2.84
CA HIS A 98 -22.91 29.84 2.34
C HIS A 98 -22.27 31.12 2.88
N THR A 99 -21.91 31.12 4.16
CA THR A 99 -21.23 32.26 4.79
C THR A 99 -19.87 32.50 4.13
N LEU A 100 -19.07 31.44 3.96
CA LEU A 100 -17.77 31.48 3.30
C LEU A 100 -17.89 31.91 1.83
N ARG A 101 -18.89 31.39 1.10
CA ARG A 101 -19.19 31.79 -0.28
C ARG A 101 -19.40 33.29 -0.39
N ASN A 102 -20.24 33.86 0.47
CA ASN A 102 -20.54 35.29 0.43
C ASN A 102 -19.30 36.15 0.74
N LEU A 103 -18.47 35.72 1.70
CA LEU A 103 -17.21 36.40 2.02
C LEU A 103 -16.24 36.36 0.84
N LEU A 104 -15.96 35.17 0.30
CA LEU A 104 -15.02 34.99 -0.82
C LEU A 104 -15.47 35.75 -2.08
N ALA A 105 -16.76 35.64 -2.43
CA ALA A 105 -17.32 36.36 -3.58
C ALA A 105 -17.30 37.88 -3.39
N GLY A 106 -17.55 38.36 -2.16
CA GLY A 106 -17.48 39.78 -1.82
C GLY A 106 -16.08 40.37 -1.99
N TYR A 107 -15.03 39.54 -1.94
CA TYR A 107 -13.64 39.92 -2.15
C TYR A 107 -13.10 39.51 -3.55
N GLY A 108 -13.96 39.17 -4.51
CA GLY A 108 -13.58 39.00 -5.92
C GLY A 108 -13.27 37.57 -6.38
N ALA A 109 -13.38 36.56 -5.52
CA ALA A 109 -13.23 35.17 -5.94
C ALA A 109 -14.48 34.65 -6.67
N ARG A 110 -14.27 33.80 -7.69
CA ARG A 110 -15.34 33.02 -8.31
C ARG A 110 -15.62 31.77 -7.47
N VAL A 111 -16.73 31.78 -6.75
CA VAL A 111 -17.12 30.64 -5.89
C VAL A 111 -18.11 29.72 -6.59
N VAL A 112 -17.80 28.43 -6.63
CA VAL A 112 -18.68 27.35 -7.11
C VAL A 112 -19.02 26.46 -5.91
N MET A 113 -20.30 26.10 -5.73
CA MET A 113 -20.71 25.17 -4.67
C MET A 113 -21.15 23.84 -5.28
N THR A 114 -20.77 22.70 -4.68
CA THR A 114 -21.24 21.37 -5.12
C THR A 114 -22.74 21.21 -4.92
N ARG A 115 -23.28 21.82 -3.86
CA ARG A 115 -24.71 21.99 -3.61
C ARG A 115 -24.99 23.34 -2.94
N THR A 116 -26.14 23.93 -3.23
CA THR A 116 -26.59 25.19 -2.63
C THR A 116 -27.78 25.02 -1.68
N GLY A 117 -28.38 23.82 -1.63
CA GLY A 117 -29.49 23.45 -0.76
C GLY A 117 -29.25 22.13 -0.03
N ASP A 118 -30.23 21.71 0.77
CA ASP A 118 -30.25 20.39 1.40
C ASP A 118 -30.72 19.31 0.39
N ILE A 119 -29.81 18.97 -0.53
CA ILE A 119 -30.01 17.96 -1.56
C ILE A 119 -28.82 17.01 -1.60
N ASP A 120 -29.05 15.77 -2.01
CA ASP A 120 -28.01 14.89 -2.54
C ASP A 120 -27.87 15.10 -4.06
N LEU A 121 -26.74 14.67 -4.61
CA LEU A 121 -26.40 14.82 -6.03
C LEU A 121 -26.58 13.51 -6.80
N LEU A 122 -27.51 12.66 -6.37
CA LEU A 122 -27.79 11.41 -7.04
C LEU A 122 -28.55 11.61 -8.36
N PRO A 123 -28.39 10.69 -9.33
CA PRO A 123 -29.28 10.63 -10.48
C PRO A 123 -30.74 10.43 -10.07
N GLU A 124 -31.69 10.91 -10.88
CA GLU A 124 -33.13 10.72 -10.63
C GLU A 124 -33.53 9.24 -10.54
N SER A 125 -32.80 8.35 -11.23
CA SER A 125 -32.99 6.90 -11.14
C SER A 125 -32.61 6.28 -9.78
N GLY A 126 -32.10 7.10 -8.86
CA GLY A 126 -31.47 6.65 -7.62
C GLY A 126 -30.01 6.26 -7.81
N GLY A 127 -29.31 6.10 -6.68
CA GLY A 127 -27.89 5.77 -6.65
C GLY A 127 -27.35 5.54 -5.24
N SER A 128 -26.07 5.20 -5.19
CA SER A 128 -25.27 4.90 -4.00
C SER A 128 -24.55 6.15 -3.47
N LEU A 129 -24.01 6.08 -2.25
CA LEU A 129 -23.14 7.14 -1.71
C LEU A 129 -21.96 7.45 -2.64
N ARG A 130 -21.44 6.46 -3.36
CA ARG A 130 -20.33 6.65 -4.31
C ARG A 130 -20.74 7.58 -5.45
N ASP A 131 -21.97 7.49 -5.92
CA ASP A 131 -22.48 8.29 -7.03
C ASP A 131 -22.62 9.76 -6.62
N ASP A 132 -23.09 10.04 -5.40
CA ASP A 132 -23.14 11.39 -4.81
C ASP A 132 -21.73 12.00 -4.70
N LEU A 133 -20.78 11.24 -4.16
CA LEU A 133 -19.39 11.70 -4.00
C LEU A 133 -18.71 11.92 -5.37
N ALA A 134 -19.03 11.11 -6.38
CA ALA A 134 -18.55 11.28 -7.76
C ALA A 134 -19.08 12.56 -8.41
N ALA A 135 -20.36 12.88 -8.20
CA ALA A 135 -20.97 14.11 -8.69
C ALA A 135 -20.30 15.36 -8.09
N ARG A 136 -19.96 15.35 -6.80
CA ARG A 136 -19.22 16.44 -6.13
C ARG A 136 -17.85 16.69 -6.76
N VAL A 137 -17.11 15.63 -7.04
CA VAL A 137 -15.80 15.70 -7.70
C VAL A 137 -15.94 16.23 -9.12
N THR A 138 -16.96 15.79 -9.85
CA THR A 138 -17.25 16.24 -11.23
C THR A 138 -17.44 17.75 -11.32
N VAL A 139 -18.07 18.38 -10.31
CA VAL A 139 -18.20 19.84 -10.24
C VAL A 139 -16.83 20.51 -10.24
N ALA A 140 -15.90 20.04 -9.40
CA ALA A 140 -14.54 20.58 -9.34
C ALA A 140 -13.75 20.30 -10.62
N ASP A 141 -13.89 19.08 -11.16
CA ASP A 141 -13.20 18.66 -12.38
C ASP A 141 -13.69 19.39 -13.63
N SER A 142 -14.89 19.96 -13.64
CA SER A 142 -15.37 20.78 -14.77
C SER A 142 -14.66 22.15 -14.88
N LEU A 143 -13.86 22.54 -13.89
CA LEU A 143 -13.23 23.87 -13.82
C LEU A 143 -11.81 23.86 -14.39
N ALA A 144 -11.31 25.03 -14.81
CA ALA A 144 -9.93 25.20 -15.26
C ALA A 144 -8.91 24.81 -14.16
N SER A 145 -7.70 24.45 -14.59
CA SER A 145 -6.59 24.12 -13.68
C SER A 145 -6.28 25.27 -12.74
N GLY A 146 -6.05 24.99 -11.45
CA GLY A 146 -5.72 26.00 -10.44
C GLY A 146 -6.89 26.43 -9.54
N ALA A 147 -8.03 25.76 -9.61
CA ALA A 147 -9.09 25.96 -8.60
C ALA A 147 -8.63 25.44 -7.22
N ILE A 148 -9.25 25.91 -6.14
CA ILE A 148 -9.07 25.38 -4.78
C ILE A 148 -10.35 24.67 -4.35
N PHE A 149 -10.25 23.44 -3.84
CA PHE A 149 -11.40 22.69 -3.33
C PHE A 149 -11.40 22.61 -1.80
N ILE A 150 -12.48 23.07 -1.17
CA ILE A 150 -12.68 23.04 0.27
C ILE A 150 -13.95 22.26 0.59
N SER A 151 -13.81 21.10 1.22
CA SER A 151 -14.93 20.34 1.77
C SER A 151 -15.10 20.64 3.26
N ILE A 152 -16.33 20.96 3.66
CA ILE A 152 -16.65 21.45 5.01
C ILE A 152 -17.47 20.39 5.73
N HIS A 153 -16.96 19.92 6.87
CA HIS A 153 -17.51 18.83 7.67
C HIS A 153 -17.44 19.10 9.18
N HIS A 154 -18.20 18.33 9.95
CA HIS A 154 -18.16 18.32 11.42
C HIS A 154 -18.22 16.88 11.97
N ASN A 155 -17.31 16.57 12.88
CA ASN A 155 -17.10 15.19 13.29
C ASN A 155 -18.06 14.77 14.43
N ASN A 156 -18.12 13.48 14.75
CA ASN A 156 -18.94 12.95 15.83
C ASN A 156 -18.42 11.59 16.32
N LEU A 157 -18.50 11.35 17.63
CA LEU A 157 -18.11 10.07 18.25
C LEU A 157 -19.24 9.02 18.29
N GLY A 158 -20.40 9.29 17.69
CA GLY A 158 -21.62 8.49 17.77
C GLY A 158 -22.32 8.55 19.13
N THR A 159 -21.65 9.02 20.17
CA THR A 159 -22.20 9.19 21.53
C THR A 159 -21.84 10.58 22.08
N PRO A 160 -22.72 11.22 22.88
CA PRO A 160 -22.43 12.51 23.46
C PRO A 160 -21.20 12.47 24.38
N ASP A 161 -20.24 13.38 24.17
CA ASP A 161 -19.02 13.49 24.98
C ASP A 161 -18.64 14.96 25.19
N THR A 162 -18.63 15.40 26.45
CA THR A 162 -18.24 16.76 26.85
C THR A 162 -16.73 16.95 27.01
N ARG A 163 -15.93 15.90 26.80
CA ARG A 163 -14.47 15.91 26.95
C ARG A 163 -13.74 15.84 25.62
N HIS A 164 -14.42 15.41 24.57
CA HIS A 164 -13.82 15.24 23.25
C HIS A 164 -14.33 16.29 22.27
N ASN A 165 -13.39 17.11 21.81
CA ASN A 165 -13.57 18.04 20.72
C ASN A 165 -12.19 18.41 20.18
N GLN A 166 -12.08 18.51 18.85
CA GLN A 166 -10.83 18.83 18.18
C GLN A 166 -11.11 19.31 16.74
N THR A 167 -10.15 20.05 16.19
CA THR A 167 -10.13 20.40 14.76
C THR A 167 -9.27 19.40 14.01
N GLU A 168 -9.76 18.85 12.90
CA GLU A 168 -8.95 18.01 12.01
C GLU A 168 -9.03 18.57 10.59
N ILE A 169 -7.87 18.99 10.05
CA ILE A 169 -7.78 19.46 8.67
C ILE A 169 -7.09 18.38 7.85
N TYR A 170 -7.84 17.80 6.92
CA TYR A 170 -7.40 16.76 6.03
C TYR A 170 -6.92 17.33 4.71
N TYR A 171 -5.72 16.94 4.27
CA TYR A 171 -5.24 17.19 2.91
C TYR A 171 -5.28 15.92 2.09
N LYS A 172 -5.31 16.02 0.76
CA LYS A 172 -5.25 14.86 -0.13
C LYS A 172 -4.03 13.98 0.18
N MET A 173 -4.27 12.74 0.57
CA MET A 173 -3.20 11.76 0.83
C MET A 173 -2.28 11.64 -0.40
N GLY A 174 -0.96 11.72 -0.18
CA GLY A 174 0.07 11.71 -1.24
C GLY A 174 0.39 13.10 -1.83
N ASP A 175 -0.43 14.12 -1.60
CA ASP A 175 -0.11 15.50 -2.01
C ASP A 175 0.62 16.26 -0.89
N LEU A 176 1.94 16.08 -0.82
CA LEU A 176 2.83 16.81 0.08
C LEU A 176 3.14 18.26 -0.37
N GLY A 177 2.44 18.71 -1.42
CA GLY A 177 2.59 20.03 -2.00
C GLY A 177 1.36 20.92 -1.73
N PRO A 178 0.65 21.40 -2.77
CA PRO A 178 -0.41 22.40 -2.64
C PRO A 178 -1.50 22.09 -1.60
N SER A 179 -2.01 20.85 -1.55
CA SER A 179 -3.07 20.51 -0.59
C SER A 179 -2.58 20.57 0.86
N LEU A 180 -1.37 20.08 1.13
CA LEU A 180 -0.77 20.12 2.47
C LEU A 180 -0.46 21.56 2.89
N ASP A 181 0.07 22.38 1.98
CA ASP A 181 0.36 23.78 2.27
C ASP A 181 -0.92 24.54 2.57
N LEU A 182 -1.96 24.42 1.73
CA LEU A 182 -3.29 24.99 1.99
C LEU A 182 -3.86 24.54 3.34
N ALA A 183 -3.77 23.24 3.67
CA ALA A 183 -4.21 22.71 4.95
C ALA A 183 -3.48 23.35 6.14
N ARG A 184 -2.17 23.61 6.04
CA ARG A 184 -1.39 24.29 7.09
C ARG A 184 -1.90 25.70 7.35
N TYR A 185 -2.20 26.45 6.29
CA TYR A 185 -2.74 27.81 6.40
C TYR A 185 -4.13 27.82 7.03
N ILE A 186 -5.05 26.97 6.54
CA ILE A 186 -6.40 26.84 7.09
C ILE A 186 -6.36 26.39 8.55
N HIS A 187 -5.56 25.37 8.88
CA HIS A 187 -5.42 24.86 10.24
C HIS A 187 -4.94 25.94 11.21
N ARG A 188 -3.95 26.76 10.81
CA ARG A 188 -3.46 27.87 11.64
C ARG A 188 -4.57 28.88 11.95
N GLN A 189 -5.40 29.20 10.96
CA GLN A 189 -6.51 30.14 11.14
C GLN A 189 -7.66 29.52 11.94
N MET A 190 -7.93 28.23 11.78
CA MET A 190 -8.89 27.49 12.61
C MET A 190 -8.52 27.50 14.09
N ILE A 191 -7.25 27.25 14.43
CA ILE A 191 -6.79 27.33 15.83
C ILE A 191 -7.05 28.72 16.42
N ARG A 192 -6.80 29.78 15.66
CA ARG A 192 -6.95 31.17 16.12
C ARG A 192 -8.41 31.58 16.28
N SER A 193 -9.25 31.20 15.33
CA SER A 193 -10.66 31.63 15.25
C SER A 193 -11.61 30.75 16.05
N VAL A 194 -11.33 29.45 16.14
CA VAL A 194 -12.17 28.47 16.86
C VAL A 194 -11.62 28.21 18.27
N GLY A 195 -10.29 28.18 18.44
CA GLY A 195 -9.67 28.09 19.77
C GLY A 195 -9.80 26.74 20.48
N LEU A 196 -9.91 25.63 19.73
CA LEU A 196 -9.91 24.29 20.31
C LEU A 196 -8.52 23.88 20.81
N PRO A 197 -8.42 23.17 21.95
CA PRO A 197 -7.13 22.78 22.53
C PRO A 197 -6.44 21.64 21.78
N ARG A 198 -7.18 20.87 20.98
CA ARG A 198 -6.66 19.77 20.17
C ARG A 198 -6.92 20.07 18.70
N SER A 199 -5.87 19.97 17.89
CA SER A 199 -5.96 20.27 16.47
C SER A 199 -4.89 19.50 15.70
N TYR A 200 -5.26 18.91 14.56
CA TYR A 200 -4.35 18.10 13.75
C TYR A 200 -4.45 18.46 12.26
N ILE A 201 -3.31 18.35 11.57
CA ILE A 201 -3.25 18.26 10.11
C ILE A 201 -3.01 16.79 9.78
N LEU A 202 -3.90 16.19 8.99
CA LEU A 202 -3.89 14.76 8.71
C LEU A 202 -3.95 14.52 7.20
N PRO A 203 -3.26 13.50 6.64
CA PRO A 203 -3.60 13.05 5.29
C PRO A 203 -5.00 12.45 5.31
N GLY A 204 -5.76 12.58 4.22
CA GLY A 204 -7.09 12.01 4.07
C GLY A 204 -7.24 11.33 2.72
N ASN A 205 -7.71 10.07 2.73
CA ASN A 205 -8.04 9.31 1.53
C ASN A 205 -9.57 9.30 1.27
N TYR A 206 -10.25 10.38 1.66
CA TYR A 206 -11.69 10.55 1.41
C TYR A 206 -11.93 10.68 -0.10
N TYR A 207 -13.07 10.16 -0.58
CA TYR A 207 -13.37 10.13 -2.02
C TYR A 207 -13.23 11.51 -2.69
N VAL A 208 -13.74 12.55 -2.05
CA VAL A 208 -13.71 13.95 -2.55
C VAL A 208 -12.32 14.58 -2.54
N LEU A 209 -11.37 14.03 -1.79
CA LEU A 209 -9.96 14.44 -1.82
C LEU A 209 -9.17 13.59 -2.82
N ARG A 210 -9.28 12.26 -2.71
CA ARG A 210 -8.54 11.29 -3.54
C ARG A 210 -8.76 11.54 -5.03
N ASN A 211 -10.01 11.71 -5.44
CA ASN A 211 -10.37 11.84 -6.85
C ASN A 211 -10.34 13.28 -7.37
N ASN A 212 -9.96 14.26 -6.56
CA ASN A 212 -9.90 15.66 -6.99
C ASN A 212 -8.53 16.00 -7.57
N ARG A 213 -8.50 16.64 -8.74
CA ARG A 213 -7.26 17.05 -9.43
C ARG A 213 -6.70 18.39 -8.98
N HIS A 214 -7.46 19.15 -8.20
CA HIS A 214 -7.09 20.46 -7.66
C HIS A 214 -6.55 20.32 -6.22
N PRO A 215 -5.82 21.32 -5.70
CA PRO A 215 -5.53 21.42 -4.27
C PRO A 215 -6.81 21.27 -3.45
N ALA A 216 -6.85 20.26 -2.58
CA ALA A 216 -8.08 19.83 -1.92
C ALA A 216 -7.88 19.64 -0.41
N VAL A 217 -8.74 20.29 0.37
CA VAL A 217 -8.77 20.21 1.83
C VAL A 217 -10.17 19.85 2.30
N LEU A 218 -10.27 18.94 3.27
CA LEU A 218 -11.49 18.66 4.01
C LEU A 218 -11.27 19.07 5.45
N GLY A 219 -12.10 19.96 6.00
CA GLY A 219 -11.98 20.37 7.40
C GLY A 219 -13.14 19.87 8.24
N GLU A 220 -12.79 19.12 9.28
CA GLU A 220 -13.63 18.76 10.41
C GLU A 220 -13.40 19.79 11.52
N ALA A 221 -14.17 20.88 11.51
CA ALA A 221 -13.86 22.04 12.34
C ALA A 221 -14.01 21.75 13.84
N SER A 222 -15.03 20.98 14.22
CA SER A 222 -15.35 20.61 15.59
C SER A 222 -16.29 19.38 15.66
N TYR A 223 -16.60 18.90 16.87
CA TYR A 223 -17.38 17.67 17.09
C TYR A 223 -18.80 17.95 17.58
N LEU A 224 -19.81 17.51 16.81
CA LEU A 224 -21.23 17.60 17.16
C LEU A 224 -21.63 16.71 18.35
N SER A 225 -20.82 15.70 18.69
CA SER A 225 -21.00 14.92 19.92
C SER A 225 -20.80 15.74 21.18
N HIS A 226 -20.17 16.92 21.11
CA HIS A 226 -19.99 17.81 22.24
C HIS A 226 -21.20 18.77 22.37
N PRO A 227 -22.05 18.67 23.41
CA PRO A 227 -23.29 19.45 23.49
C PRO A 227 -23.08 20.97 23.50
N GLY A 228 -21.97 21.45 24.08
CA GLY A 228 -21.60 22.86 24.06
C GLY A 228 -21.22 23.37 22.66
N VAL A 229 -20.67 22.51 21.80
CA VAL A 229 -20.31 22.84 20.41
C VAL A 229 -21.58 22.86 19.58
N GLU A 230 -22.43 21.84 19.71
CA GLU A 230 -23.73 21.79 19.03
C GLU A 230 -24.56 23.05 19.31
N LYS A 231 -24.65 23.47 20.58
CA LYS A 231 -25.35 24.70 20.97
C LYS A 231 -24.74 25.96 20.35
N LYS A 232 -23.42 26.02 20.17
CA LYS A 232 -22.75 27.15 19.54
C LYS A 232 -22.96 27.16 18.03
N LEU A 233 -22.85 26.00 17.40
CA LEU A 233 -23.08 25.78 15.98
C LEU A 233 -24.56 25.86 15.59
N SER A 234 -25.52 25.87 16.52
CA SER A 234 -26.90 26.25 16.19
C SER A 234 -27.05 27.76 15.99
N GLY A 235 -26.11 28.56 16.51
CA GLY A 235 -26.06 30.01 16.36
C GLY A 235 -25.20 30.46 15.17
N GLN A 236 -25.44 31.71 14.73
CA GLN A 236 -24.74 32.30 13.59
C GLN A 236 -23.25 32.60 13.88
N ASN A 237 -22.92 33.04 15.10
CA ASN A 237 -21.57 33.50 15.44
C ASN A 237 -20.51 32.40 15.25
N ALA A 238 -20.77 31.17 15.72
CA ALA A 238 -19.79 30.07 15.58
C ALA A 238 -19.56 29.71 14.11
N ARG A 239 -20.65 29.60 13.32
CA ARG A 239 -20.58 29.34 11.87
C ARG A 239 -19.83 30.43 11.12
N GLN A 240 -20.00 31.69 11.53
CA GLN A 240 -19.26 32.83 10.98
C GLN A 240 -17.76 32.75 11.32
N LEU A 241 -17.40 32.36 12.54
CA LEU A 241 -16.00 32.20 12.94
C LEU A 241 -15.29 31.10 12.15
N GLU A 242 -15.98 29.98 11.87
CA GLU A 242 -15.42 28.91 11.01
C GLU A 242 -15.27 29.36 9.56
N ALA A 243 -16.30 29.98 8.97
CA ALA A 243 -16.22 30.54 7.62
C ALA A 243 -15.10 31.58 7.51
N TYR A 244 -14.93 32.41 8.55
CA TYR A 244 -13.87 33.39 8.64
C TYR A 244 -12.47 32.75 8.71
N ALA A 245 -12.33 31.66 9.46
CA ALA A 245 -11.07 30.91 9.52
C ALA A 245 -10.67 30.34 8.16
N TYR A 246 -11.63 29.79 7.41
CA TYR A 246 -11.38 29.33 6.03
C TYR A 246 -10.97 30.49 5.12
N LEU A 247 -11.70 31.61 5.16
CA LEU A 247 -11.37 32.81 4.37
C LEU A 247 -9.92 33.23 4.60
N LEU A 248 -9.52 33.44 5.86
CA LEU A 248 -8.15 33.86 6.18
C LEU A 248 -7.13 32.81 5.79
N GLY A 249 -7.45 31.52 5.94
CA GLY A 249 -6.53 30.44 5.56
C GLY A 249 -6.26 30.45 4.06
N ILE A 250 -7.30 30.63 3.25
CA ILE A 250 -7.18 30.72 1.79
C ILE A 250 -6.40 31.99 1.39
N VAL A 251 -6.70 33.13 2.00
CA VAL A 251 -6.00 34.40 1.74
C VAL A 251 -4.52 34.30 2.11
N ASP A 252 -4.18 33.78 3.29
CA ASP A 252 -2.79 33.61 3.69
C ASP A 252 -2.04 32.65 2.75
N TYR A 253 -2.69 31.58 2.30
CA TYR A 253 -2.09 30.62 1.36
C TYR A 253 -1.76 31.30 0.03
N LEU A 254 -2.72 32.01 -0.56
CA LEU A 254 -2.56 32.72 -1.82
C LEU A 254 -1.54 33.86 -1.70
N SER A 255 -1.56 34.60 -0.59
CA SER A 255 -0.56 35.63 -0.25
C SER A 255 0.84 35.04 -0.09
N GLY A 256 0.94 33.76 0.27
CA GLY A 256 2.18 33.00 0.30
C GLY A 256 2.83 32.79 -1.07
N GLY A 257 2.12 33.05 -2.18
CA GLY A 257 2.54 32.70 -3.54
C GLY A 257 2.24 31.23 -3.86
N VAL A 258 1.85 30.93 -5.09
CA VAL A 258 1.58 29.56 -5.54
C VAL A 258 2.48 29.30 -6.74
N PRO A 259 3.67 28.71 -6.55
CA PRO A 259 4.57 28.47 -7.66
C PRO A 259 3.97 27.44 -8.62
N MET A 260 4.39 27.52 -9.88
CA MET A 260 3.91 26.69 -10.99
C MET A 260 5.09 26.08 -11.72
N VAL A 261 4.87 24.87 -12.25
CA VAL A 261 5.76 24.24 -13.22
C VAL A 261 4.97 24.07 -14.52
N ASP A 262 5.45 24.65 -15.60
CA ASP A 262 4.86 24.58 -16.93
C ASP A 262 5.86 24.07 -17.96
N SER A 263 5.36 23.73 -19.15
CA SER A 263 6.19 23.39 -20.32
C SER A 263 7.20 22.26 -20.06
N LEU A 264 6.86 21.30 -19.19
CA LEU A 264 7.70 20.14 -18.91
C LEU A 264 7.76 19.21 -20.14
N MET A 265 8.93 19.07 -20.73
CA MET A 265 9.17 18.26 -21.93
C MET A 265 10.64 17.83 -22.03
N PHE A 266 10.93 16.93 -22.97
CA PHE A 266 12.30 16.62 -23.38
C PHE A 266 12.65 17.33 -24.67
N GLU A 267 13.93 17.68 -24.86
CA GLU A 267 14.44 18.12 -26.16
C GLU A 267 14.42 16.94 -27.14
N GLY A 268 13.61 17.06 -28.19
CA GLY A 268 13.38 16.00 -29.19
C GLY A 268 11.95 15.44 -29.17
N SER A 269 11.70 14.40 -29.95
CA SER A 269 10.44 13.65 -29.93
C SER A 269 10.61 12.35 -29.16
N SER A 270 9.65 11.98 -28.31
CA SER A 270 9.57 10.62 -27.75
C SER A 270 9.16 9.63 -28.86
N PRO A 271 9.82 8.46 -28.98
CA PRO A 271 10.88 7.95 -28.12
C PRO A 271 12.24 8.61 -28.39
N VAL A 272 13.00 8.86 -27.32
CA VAL A 272 14.32 9.51 -27.37
C VAL A 272 15.41 8.46 -27.60
N GLN A 273 16.31 8.71 -28.54
CA GLN A 273 17.43 7.81 -28.84
C GLN A 273 18.70 8.12 -28.04
N ASP A 274 18.78 9.32 -27.45
CA ASP A 274 19.86 9.69 -26.52
C ASP A 274 19.55 9.11 -25.13
N PRO A 275 20.41 8.22 -24.58
CA PRO A 275 20.20 7.69 -23.24
C PRO A 275 20.53 8.72 -22.14
N TRP A 276 21.02 9.92 -22.48
CA TRP A 276 21.09 11.08 -21.59
C TRP A 276 20.14 12.20 -22.05
N PRO A 277 18.82 12.00 -22.04
CA PRO A 277 17.90 12.99 -22.59
C PRO A 277 17.93 14.29 -21.78
N GLN A 278 17.83 15.43 -22.48
CA GLN A 278 17.74 16.75 -21.86
C GLN A 278 16.28 17.07 -21.54
N LEU A 279 15.95 17.14 -20.25
CA LEU A 279 14.68 17.63 -19.76
C LEU A 279 14.70 19.15 -19.70
N VAL A 280 13.60 19.78 -20.09
CA VAL A 280 13.36 21.22 -19.94
C VAL A 280 12.00 21.47 -19.32
N ALA A 281 11.90 22.50 -18.49
CA ALA A 281 10.64 23.01 -17.97
C ALA A 281 10.77 24.51 -17.70
N ARG A 282 9.67 25.12 -17.30
CA ARG A 282 9.71 26.45 -16.72
C ARG A 282 9.04 26.42 -15.34
N VAL A 283 9.65 27.11 -14.39
CA VAL A 283 9.23 27.17 -12.99
C VAL A 283 9.16 28.63 -12.59
N TYR A 284 8.01 29.07 -12.07
CA TYR A 284 7.80 30.48 -11.73
C TYR A 284 6.77 30.68 -10.62
N ASP A 285 6.77 31.86 -9.99
CA ASP A 285 5.77 32.29 -9.00
C ASP A 285 5.24 33.67 -9.42
N GLN A 286 4.12 33.68 -10.15
CA GLN A 286 3.57 34.89 -10.79
C GLN A 286 2.58 35.65 -9.90
N SER A 287 2.02 35.06 -8.85
CA SER A 287 0.86 35.64 -8.17
C SER A 287 1.20 36.71 -7.13
N THR A 288 2.41 36.70 -6.54
CA THR A 288 2.73 37.57 -5.39
C THR A 288 4.15 38.14 -5.38
N GLY A 289 4.99 37.81 -6.36
CA GLY A 289 6.39 38.25 -6.40
C GLY A 289 7.27 37.64 -5.30
N VAL A 290 6.80 36.59 -4.62
CA VAL A 290 7.56 35.87 -3.58
C VAL A 290 8.82 35.22 -4.17
N GLY A 291 8.74 34.70 -5.40
CA GLY A 291 9.87 34.11 -6.11
C GLY A 291 10.14 32.66 -5.72
N VAL A 292 10.62 31.89 -6.70
CA VAL A 292 10.98 30.47 -6.53
C VAL A 292 12.28 30.35 -5.72
N ASP A 293 12.34 29.39 -4.80
CA ASP A 293 13.57 29.04 -4.09
C ASP A 293 14.43 28.12 -4.98
N PRO A 294 15.59 28.57 -5.48
CA PRO A 294 16.43 27.77 -6.38
C PRO A 294 17.00 26.52 -5.70
N GLN A 295 17.10 26.50 -4.36
CA GLN A 295 17.57 25.31 -3.62
C GLN A 295 16.49 24.24 -3.46
N ARG A 296 15.25 24.55 -3.87
CA ARG A 296 14.08 23.68 -3.76
C ARG A 296 13.46 23.39 -5.12
N VAL A 297 14.22 23.56 -6.20
CA VAL A 297 13.86 23.07 -7.54
C VAL A 297 14.55 21.73 -7.72
N GLU A 298 13.75 20.66 -7.67
CA GLU A 298 14.21 19.28 -7.65
C GLU A 298 13.67 18.55 -8.88
N VAL A 299 14.52 17.76 -9.52
CA VAL A 299 14.16 16.91 -10.66
C VAL A 299 14.51 15.49 -10.33
N GLU A 300 13.57 14.58 -10.52
CA GLU A 300 13.78 13.13 -10.40
C GLU A 300 13.46 12.46 -11.74
N ILE A 301 14.23 11.41 -12.07
CA ILE A 301 13.88 10.44 -13.11
C ILE A 301 13.88 9.05 -12.48
N ASP A 302 12.75 8.35 -12.56
CA ASP A 302 12.50 7.04 -11.94
C ASP A 302 12.82 7.01 -10.43
N GLY A 303 12.48 8.12 -9.74
CA GLY A 303 12.71 8.30 -8.30
C GLY A 303 14.16 8.53 -7.92
N ARG A 304 15.04 8.85 -8.87
CA ARG A 304 16.44 9.23 -8.64
C ARG A 304 16.65 10.69 -8.95
N ASP A 305 17.32 11.40 -8.06
CA ASP A 305 17.68 12.81 -8.26
C ASP A 305 18.54 13.01 -9.51
N VAL A 306 18.19 14.04 -10.27
CA VAL A 306 18.87 14.45 -11.50
C VAL A 306 19.40 15.87 -11.32
N PRO A 307 20.69 16.12 -11.61
CA PRO A 307 21.23 17.47 -11.60
C PRO A 307 20.44 18.41 -12.50
N ALA A 308 20.05 19.55 -11.95
CA ALA A 308 19.22 20.54 -12.62
C ALA A 308 19.88 21.93 -12.55
N ASP A 309 19.86 22.63 -13.68
CA ASP A 309 20.23 24.03 -13.80
C ASP A 309 18.95 24.88 -13.90
N TYR A 310 18.80 25.82 -12.97
CA TYR A 310 17.61 26.66 -12.86
C TYR A 310 18.01 28.14 -12.94
N ASP A 311 17.47 28.82 -13.96
CA ASP A 311 17.69 30.24 -14.18
C ASP A 311 16.60 31.06 -13.44
N LEU A 312 17.03 31.77 -12.40
CA LEU A 312 16.16 32.61 -11.56
C LEU A 312 15.44 33.75 -12.30
N ARG A 313 15.99 34.25 -13.41
CA ARG A 313 15.42 35.40 -14.14
C ARG A 313 14.37 34.96 -15.14
N SER A 314 14.66 33.90 -15.89
CA SER A 314 13.77 33.39 -16.94
C SER A 314 12.77 32.34 -16.42
N GLY A 315 13.09 31.72 -15.28
CA GLY A 315 12.38 30.55 -14.76
C GLY A 315 12.71 29.27 -15.52
N ALA A 316 13.68 29.29 -16.44
CA ALA A 316 14.03 28.11 -17.24
C ALA A 316 14.72 27.06 -16.37
N LEU A 317 14.26 25.82 -16.50
CA LEU A 317 14.83 24.64 -15.85
C LEU A 317 15.38 23.70 -16.93
N ARG A 318 16.60 23.22 -16.73
CA ARG A 318 17.27 22.22 -17.60
C ARG A 318 17.85 21.13 -16.73
N ALA A 319 17.53 19.87 -17.01
CA ALA A 319 18.05 18.74 -16.24
C ALA A 319 18.48 17.59 -17.16
N ARG A 320 19.59 16.94 -16.83
CA ARG A 320 20.13 15.81 -17.61
C ARG A 320 20.64 14.73 -16.66
N PRO A 321 20.26 13.45 -16.84
CA PRO A 321 20.67 12.39 -15.92
C PRO A 321 22.20 12.24 -15.96
N SER A 322 22.81 11.91 -14.81
CA SER A 322 24.26 11.74 -14.69
C SER A 322 24.74 10.39 -15.25
N GLN A 323 23.85 9.40 -15.27
CA GLN A 323 24.07 8.08 -15.86
C GLN A 323 23.09 7.87 -17.02
N PRO A 324 23.46 7.09 -18.04
CA PRO A 324 22.54 6.83 -19.14
C PRO A 324 21.34 6.03 -18.63
N LEU A 325 20.16 6.38 -19.11
CA LEU A 325 18.91 5.68 -18.85
C LEU A 325 18.86 4.37 -19.63
N ALA A 326 18.20 3.35 -19.05
CA ALA A 326 17.96 2.10 -19.74
C ALA A 326 17.02 2.30 -20.94
N ASN A 327 16.88 1.32 -21.81
CA ASN A 327 15.80 1.36 -22.78
C ASN A 327 14.46 1.06 -22.07
N GLY A 328 13.39 1.71 -22.51
CA GLY A 328 12.04 1.51 -21.97
C GLY A 328 11.36 2.79 -21.51
N ARG A 329 10.30 2.62 -20.71
CA ARG A 329 9.51 3.72 -20.15
C ARG A 329 10.21 4.30 -18.94
N HIS A 330 10.27 5.62 -18.89
CA HIS A 330 10.80 6.40 -17.78
C HIS A 330 9.78 7.46 -17.37
N ARG A 331 9.85 7.88 -16.10
CA ARG A 331 9.03 8.98 -15.58
C ARG A 331 9.91 10.05 -14.98
N ALA A 332 9.78 11.27 -15.49
CA ALA A 332 10.41 12.45 -14.92
C ALA A 332 9.42 13.23 -14.06
N VAL A 333 9.91 13.77 -12.96
CA VAL A 333 9.14 14.53 -11.98
C VAL A 333 9.90 15.81 -11.66
N VAL A 334 9.19 16.95 -11.67
CA VAL A 334 9.71 18.24 -11.22
C VAL A 334 8.92 18.70 -10.00
N ARG A 335 9.66 19.05 -8.94
CA ARG A 335 9.12 19.67 -7.72
C ARG A 335 9.78 21.02 -7.53
N ALA A 336 9.00 21.98 -7.05
CA ALA A 336 9.48 23.32 -6.78
C ALA A 336 8.81 23.86 -5.52
N ARG A 337 9.54 24.67 -4.74
CA ARG A 337 8.96 25.51 -3.69
C ARG A 337 9.36 26.97 -3.89
N ASN A 338 8.54 27.87 -3.39
CA ASN A 338 8.87 29.29 -3.34
C ASN A 338 9.59 29.65 -2.03
N LEU A 339 10.06 30.90 -1.92
CA LEU A 339 10.80 31.40 -0.75
C LEU A 339 9.99 31.41 0.55
N ARG A 340 8.65 31.24 0.49
CA ARG A 340 7.78 31.08 1.66
C ARG A 340 7.47 29.61 1.99
N GLY A 341 8.03 28.68 1.22
CA GLY A 341 7.90 27.25 1.41
C GLY A 341 6.68 26.63 0.73
N ASN A 342 5.84 27.39 0.04
CA ASN A 342 4.72 26.85 -0.72
C ASN A 342 5.21 26.04 -1.91
N ALA A 343 4.66 24.85 -2.08
CA ALA A 343 5.00 23.94 -3.16
C ALA A 343 4.17 24.21 -4.41
N ALA A 344 4.82 24.01 -5.55
CA ALA A 344 4.13 23.88 -6.81
C ALA A 344 3.43 22.52 -6.88
N ARG A 345 2.40 22.44 -7.72
CA ARG A 345 1.90 21.13 -8.14
C ARG A 345 3.06 20.39 -8.81
N GLN A 346 3.29 19.16 -8.36
CA GLN A 346 4.26 18.27 -8.98
C GLN A 346 3.93 18.10 -10.46
N ALA A 347 4.88 18.43 -11.33
CA ALA A 347 4.76 18.22 -12.76
C ALA A 347 5.48 16.95 -13.14
N GLU A 348 4.87 16.16 -14.02
CA GLU A 348 5.35 14.83 -14.36
C GLU A 348 5.17 14.57 -15.84
N ILE A 349 6.10 13.83 -16.42
CA ILE A 349 6.04 13.39 -17.81
C ILE A 349 6.58 11.97 -17.93
N ASP A 350 5.82 11.10 -18.60
CA ASP A 350 6.29 9.80 -19.04
C ASP A 350 6.93 9.93 -20.43
N PHE A 351 8.05 9.24 -20.64
CA PHE A 351 8.76 9.22 -21.91
C PHE A 351 9.42 7.86 -22.14
N TYR A 352 9.85 7.59 -23.37
CA TYR A 352 10.50 6.35 -23.74
C TYR A 352 11.92 6.61 -24.23
N VAL A 353 12.86 5.77 -23.79
CA VAL A 353 14.22 5.71 -24.33
C VAL A 353 14.34 4.47 -25.21
N THR A 354 14.74 4.65 -26.46
CA THR A 354 14.93 3.56 -27.44
C THR A 354 16.23 3.76 -28.21
N VAL A 355 17.33 3.37 -27.58
CA VAL A 355 18.63 3.27 -28.23
C VAL A 355 18.59 2.16 -29.29
N PRO A 356 19.07 2.41 -30.52
CA PRO A 356 19.16 1.39 -31.56
C PRO A 356 19.99 0.15 -31.16
N PRO A 357 19.71 -1.04 -31.74
CA PRO A 357 20.52 -2.24 -31.57
C PRO A 357 22.00 -2.02 -31.92
N GLY A 358 22.90 -2.53 -31.09
CA GLY A 358 24.36 -2.48 -31.28
C GLY A 358 25.02 -3.85 -31.47
N TRP A 359 24.41 -4.93 -30.99
CA TRP A 359 24.87 -6.32 -31.21
C TRP A 359 23.74 -7.34 -31.07
N ILE A 360 23.93 -8.51 -31.68
CA ILE A 360 23.05 -9.69 -31.54
C ILE A 360 23.93 -10.87 -31.08
N ARG A 361 23.45 -11.66 -30.11
CA ARG A 361 24.07 -12.93 -29.72
C ARG A 361 23.05 -14.05 -29.82
N LEU A 362 23.39 -15.10 -30.57
CA LEU A 362 22.50 -16.23 -30.79
C LEU A 362 22.89 -17.44 -29.95
N THR A 363 21.89 -18.13 -29.41
CA THR A 363 22.04 -19.39 -28.68
C THR A 363 20.96 -20.39 -29.12
N SER A 364 21.33 -21.68 -29.13
CA SER A 364 20.43 -22.80 -29.37
C SER A 364 20.24 -23.60 -28.08
N SER A 365 19.05 -24.16 -27.86
CA SER A 365 18.77 -25.02 -26.70
C SER A 365 19.45 -26.38 -26.76
N LEU A 366 19.89 -26.80 -27.95
CA LEU A 366 20.67 -28.03 -28.16
C LEU A 366 21.90 -27.74 -29.02
N SER A 367 23.00 -28.42 -28.74
CA SER A 367 24.22 -28.34 -29.54
C SER A 367 24.09 -29.02 -30.91
N ARG A 368 23.13 -29.93 -31.05
CA ARG A 368 22.82 -30.70 -32.26
C ARG A 368 21.31 -30.97 -32.35
N ALA A 369 20.75 -30.87 -33.56
CA ALA A 369 19.37 -31.26 -33.82
C ALA A 369 19.29 -32.79 -34.04
N PRO A 370 18.40 -33.51 -33.33
CA PRO A 370 18.20 -34.95 -33.52
C PRO A 370 17.64 -35.31 -34.91
N LEU A 371 18.01 -36.49 -35.41
CA LEU A 371 17.53 -37.06 -36.69
C LEU A 371 16.11 -37.65 -36.61
N ASP A 372 15.20 -37.00 -35.87
CA ASP A 372 13.82 -37.47 -35.70
C ASP A 372 12.78 -36.59 -36.40
N GLY A 373 13.09 -35.31 -36.64
CA GLY A 373 12.16 -34.34 -37.23
C GLY A 373 10.97 -34.01 -36.32
N LEU A 374 11.08 -34.35 -35.03
CA LEU A 374 10.05 -34.19 -34.02
C LEU A 374 10.53 -33.31 -32.87
N THR A 375 11.84 -33.24 -32.62
CA THR A 375 12.41 -32.51 -31.49
C THR A 375 12.28 -30.99 -31.68
N PRO A 376 11.56 -30.28 -30.77
CA PRO A 376 11.53 -28.82 -30.78
C PRO A 376 12.90 -28.24 -30.40
N LEU A 377 13.36 -27.28 -31.19
CA LEU A 377 14.60 -26.56 -30.99
C LEU A 377 14.29 -25.09 -30.70
N ARG A 378 14.82 -24.57 -29.59
CA ARG A 378 14.67 -23.16 -29.23
C ARG A 378 15.91 -22.39 -29.68
N ILE A 379 15.71 -21.41 -30.57
CA ILE A 379 16.73 -20.43 -30.94
C ILE A 379 16.40 -19.14 -30.24
N THR A 380 17.40 -18.57 -29.56
CA THR A 380 17.25 -17.32 -28.80
C THR A 380 18.29 -16.31 -29.23
N ALA A 381 17.81 -15.10 -29.51
CA ALA A 381 18.60 -13.93 -29.83
C ALA A 381 18.57 -12.99 -28.63
N VAL A 382 19.73 -12.76 -28.02
CA VAL A 382 19.92 -11.68 -27.05
C VAL A 382 20.36 -10.46 -27.85
N VAL A 383 19.62 -9.36 -27.72
CA VAL A 383 19.89 -8.13 -28.46
C VAL A 383 20.18 -7.01 -27.48
N GLY A 384 21.33 -6.36 -27.66
CA GLY A 384 21.71 -5.21 -26.86
C GLY A 384 22.10 -4.02 -27.69
N ASP A 385 22.07 -2.85 -27.05
CA ASP A 385 22.55 -1.60 -27.62
C ASP A 385 24.09 -1.52 -27.59
N MET A 386 24.62 -0.44 -28.17
CA MET A 386 26.07 -0.20 -28.24
C MET A 386 26.75 -0.03 -26.86
N TRP A 387 25.98 0.12 -25.79
CA TRP A 387 26.45 0.20 -24.40
C TRP A 387 26.26 -1.10 -23.62
N GLY A 388 25.87 -2.18 -24.28
CA GLY A 388 25.72 -3.51 -23.68
C GLY A 388 24.42 -3.72 -22.91
N ARG A 389 23.45 -2.80 -23.02
CA ARG A 389 22.15 -2.91 -22.34
C ARG A 389 21.15 -3.59 -23.25
N PRO A 390 20.14 -4.30 -22.71
CA PRO A 390 19.02 -4.78 -23.52
C PRO A 390 18.40 -3.66 -24.35
N VAL A 391 18.06 -3.95 -25.61
CA VAL A 391 17.24 -3.04 -26.43
C VAL A 391 15.82 -2.92 -25.85
N ALA A 392 15.06 -1.92 -26.32
CA ALA A 392 13.72 -1.67 -25.82
C ALA A 392 12.80 -2.89 -25.98
N GLU A 393 11.96 -3.15 -24.97
CA GLU A 393 10.87 -4.11 -25.05
C GLU A 393 10.01 -3.85 -26.29
N GLY A 394 9.65 -4.91 -27.02
CA GLY A 394 8.87 -4.80 -28.26
C GLY A 394 9.70 -4.57 -29.53
N THR A 395 11.01 -4.31 -29.44
CA THR A 395 11.88 -4.22 -30.63
C THR A 395 11.78 -5.51 -31.45
N GLU A 396 11.44 -5.43 -32.73
CA GLU A 396 11.25 -6.62 -33.56
C GLU A 396 12.57 -7.28 -33.98
N VAL A 397 12.64 -8.60 -33.80
CA VAL A 397 13.74 -9.45 -34.28
C VAL A 397 13.19 -10.42 -35.31
N LEU A 398 13.79 -10.45 -36.49
CA LEU A 398 13.38 -11.28 -37.60
C LEU A 398 14.21 -12.55 -37.66
N PHE A 399 13.57 -13.72 -37.60
CA PHE A 399 14.18 -15.04 -37.73
C PHE A 399 13.84 -15.62 -39.12
N VAL A 400 14.87 -15.89 -39.92
CA VAL A 400 14.78 -16.49 -41.26
C VAL A 400 15.46 -17.86 -41.22
N PHE A 401 14.77 -18.89 -41.72
CA PHE A 401 15.20 -20.28 -41.61
C PHE A 401 15.62 -20.83 -42.97
N ASN A 402 16.66 -21.66 -43.00
CA ASN A 402 17.09 -22.37 -44.21
C ASN A 402 16.20 -23.58 -44.57
N ASP A 403 15.28 -23.95 -43.68
CA ASP A 403 14.23 -24.94 -43.92
C ASP A 403 13.04 -24.25 -44.60
N PRO A 404 12.73 -24.58 -45.87
CA PRO A 404 11.66 -23.92 -46.62
C PRO A 404 10.26 -24.16 -46.04
N ASN A 405 10.09 -25.14 -45.14
CA ASN A 405 8.81 -25.42 -44.48
C ASN A 405 8.60 -24.56 -43.23
N VAL A 406 9.63 -23.88 -42.74
CA VAL A 406 9.54 -23.03 -41.56
C VAL A 406 9.41 -21.58 -42.01
N PRO A 407 8.25 -20.93 -41.81
CA PRO A 407 8.07 -19.55 -42.23
C PRO A 407 8.94 -18.61 -41.40
N THR A 408 9.37 -17.51 -42.01
CA THR A 408 10.00 -16.39 -41.31
C THR A 408 9.13 -15.91 -40.14
N ARG A 409 9.75 -15.58 -39.01
CA ARG A 409 9.04 -15.09 -37.82
C ARG A 409 9.61 -13.76 -37.36
N ALA A 410 8.76 -12.76 -37.20
CA ALA A 410 9.09 -11.53 -36.46
C ALA A 410 8.66 -11.73 -35.00
N VAL A 411 9.60 -11.59 -34.08
CA VAL A 411 9.37 -11.78 -32.64
C VAL A 411 9.82 -10.53 -31.89
N PRO A 412 8.96 -9.90 -31.08
CA PRO A 412 9.35 -8.76 -30.26
C PRO A 412 10.30 -9.22 -29.13
N VAL A 413 11.31 -8.40 -28.85
CA VAL A 413 12.19 -8.56 -27.69
C VAL A 413 11.36 -8.49 -26.40
N ARG A 414 11.57 -9.48 -25.52
CA ARG A 414 11.08 -9.53 -24.14
C ARG A 414 12.19 -9.92 -23.18
N GLY A 415 12.42 -9.13 -22.14
CA GLY A 415 13.51 -9.36 -21.18
C GLY A 415 14.89 -9.30 -21.84
N GLY A 416 15.05 -8.49 -22.89
CA GLY A 416 16.29 -8.39 -23.67
C GLY A 416 16.55 -9.54 -24.65
N GLN A 417 15.57 -10.43 -24.85
CA GLN A 417 15.71 -11.59 -25.74
C GLN A 417 14.49 -11.75 -26.66
N ALA A 418 14.71 -12.26 -27.86
CA ALA A 418 13.65 -12.79 -28.73
C ALA A 418 13.92 -14.27 -28.95
N SER A 419 12.89 -15.10 -29.01
CA SER A 419 13.09 -16.55 -29.12
C SER A 419 12.02 -17.20 -29.97
N VAL A 420 12.41 -18.24 -30.69
CA VAL A 420 11.54 -19.07 -31.51
C VAL A 420 11.76 -20.53 -31.16
N VAL A 421 10.66 -21.26 -31.01
CA VAL A 421 10.68 -22.73 -30.95
C VAL A 421 10.21 -23.27 -32.29
N VAL A 422 11.04 -24.10 -32.91
CA VAL A 422 10.85 -24.65 -34.24
C VAL A 422 11.25 -26.12 -34.25
N THR A 423 10.54 -26.94 -35.01
CA THR A 423 10.89 -28.34 -35.21
C THR A 423 11.51 -28.47 -36.60
N PRO A 424 12.85 -28.59 -36.72
CA PRO A 424 13.52 -28.60 -38.01
C PRO A 424 13.31 -29.93 -38.75
N ALA A 425 13.33 -29.91 -40.08
CA ALA A 425 13.33 -31.14 -40.88
C ALA A 425 14.61 -31.97 -40.64
N ALA A 426 14.46 -33.29 -40.50
CA ALA A 426 15.55 -34.24 -40.24
C ALA A 426 16.43 -34.56 -41.47
N ASN A 427 16.67 -33.60 -42.38
CA ASN A 427 17.38 -33.85 -43.64
C ASN A 427 18.54 -32.88 -43.95
N ARG A 428 18.77 -31.85 -43.11
CA ARG A 428 19.84 -30.87 -43.27
C ARG A 428 20.24 -30.24 -41.94
N ASP A 429 21.44 -29.68 -41.87
CA ASP A 429 21.83 -28.78 -40.78
C ASP A 429 20.89 -27.57 -40.74
N PHE A 430 20.52 -27.16 -39.53
CA PHE A 430 19.52 -26.12 -39.32
C PHE A 430 20.20 -24.77 -39.12
N THR A 431 20.09 -23.89 -40.11
CA THR A 431 20.67 -22.53 -40.06
C THR A 431 19.57 -21.50 -39.90
N VAL A 432 19.76 -20.59 -38.96
CA VAL A 432 18.86 -19.46 -38.70
C VAL A 432 19.64 -18.17 -38.84
N GLU A 433 19.21 -17.32 -39.76
CA GLU A 433 19.64 -15.93 -39.86
C GLU A 433 18.70 -15.06 -39.03
N VAL A 434 19.25 -14.18 -38.22
CA VAL A 434 18.52 -13.33 -37.29
C VAL A 434 18.94 -11.89 -37.49
N SER A 435 17.98 -11.02 -37.75
CA SER A 435 18.21 -9.58 -37.91
C SER A 435 17.39 -8.72 -36.94
N CYS A 436 17.93 -7.56 -36.58
CA CYS A 436 17.30 -6.57 -35.72
C CYS A 436 17.83 -5.18 -36.05
N GLY A 437 16.97 -4.30 -36.56
CA GLY A 437 17.41 -3.05 -37.19
C GLY A 437 18.35 -3.33 -38.36
N ASP A 438 19.52 -2.68 -38.36
CA ASP A 438 20.55 -2.85 -39.39
C ASP A 438 21.53 -4.00 -39.11
N LEU A 439 21.35 -4.73 -38.00
CA LEU A 439 22.22 -5.85 -37.61
C LEU A 439 21.67 -7.18 -38.13
N SER A 440 22.58 -8.09 -38.53
CA SER A 440 22.26 -9.49 -38.85
C SER A 440 23.35 -10.42 -38.31
N GLU A 441 22.96 -11.56 -37.77
CA GLU A 441 23.81 -12.64 -37.28
C GLU A 441 23.21 -13.99 -37.69
N ASN A 442 23.98 -15.07 -37.69
CA ASN A 442 23.45 -16.41 -37.94
C ASN A 442 23.99 -17.47 -36.97
N ILE A 443 23.20 -18.53 -36.81
CA ILE A 443 23.59 -19.72 -36.06
C ILE A 443 23.26 -20.96 -36.90
N THR A 444 24.19 -21.91 -36.94
CA THR A 444 23.96 -23.22 -37.55
C THR A 444 24.03 -24.30 -36.48
N VAL A 445 22.94 -25.05 -36.34
CA VAL A 445 22.83 -26.20 -35.45
C VAL A 445 22.97 -27.45 -36.31
N PRO A 446 24.07 -28.23 -36.15
CA PRO A 446 24.30 -29.40 -36.96
C PRO A 446 23.22 -30.46 -36.71
N LEU A 447 22.89 -31.22 -37.75
CA LEU A 447 22.01 -32.38 -37.64
C LEU A 447 22.83 -33.62 -37.25
N GLY A 448 22.26 -34.52 -36.47
CA GLY A 448 22.83 -35.85 -36.26
C GLY A 448 22.31 -36.55 -35.01
N GLU A 449 22.68 -37.83 -34.85
CA GLU A 449 22.28 -38.61 -33.68
C GLU A 449 23.05 -38.14 -32.43
N PRO A 450 22.34 -37.79 -31.34
CA PRO A 450 23.01 -37.45 -30.09
C PRO A 450 23.60 -38.74 -29.49
N ARG A 451 24.86 -38.70 -29.02
CA ARG A 451 25.49 -39.90 -28.42
C ARG A 451 24.83 -40.31 -27.09
N GLN A 452 24.29 -39.34 -26.38
CA GLN A 452 23.60 -39.48 -25.10
C GLN A 452 22.13 -39.08 -25.28
N ALA A 453 21.28 -39.44 -24.32
CA ALA A 453 19.86 -39.12 -24.36
C ALA A 453 19.63 -37.60 -24.23
N VAL A 454 18.59 -37.10 -24.89
CA VAL A 454 18.15 -35.72 -24.83
C VAL A 454 16.76 -35.68 -24.18
N LEU A 455 16.56 -34.75 -23.24
CA LEU A 455 15.26 -34.48 -22.63
C LEU A 455 14.76 -33.12 -23.13
N VAL A 456 13.56 -33.09 -23.71
CA VAL A 456 12.85 -31.84 -23.98
C VAL A 456 11.51 -31.86 -23.26
N LEU A 457 11.36 -30.96 -22.31
CA LEU A 457 10.17 -30.75 -21.51
C LEU A 457 9.44 -29.51 -22.01
N GLN A 458 8.12 -29.61 -22.17
CA GLN A 458 7.22 -28.46 -22.28
C GLN A 458 6.26 -28.47 -21.10
N VAL A 459 6.17 -27.34 -20.40
CA VAL A 459 5.24 -27.17 -19.27
C VAL A 459 4.18 -26.12 -19.61
N THR A 460 2.92 -26.48 -19.45
CA THR A 460 1.76 -25.60 -19.65
C THR A 460 0.87 -25.56 -18.42
N ASP A 461 -0.08 -24.63 -18.39
CA ASP A 461 -1.23 -24.69 -17.49
C ASP A 461 -2.39 -25.48 -18.11
N PRO A 462 -3.54 -25.61 -17.43
CA PRO A 462 -4.69 -26.35 -17.96
C PRO A 462 -5.37 -25.69 -19.17
N GLU A 463 -5.01 -24.46 -19.51
CA GLU A 463 -5.49 -23.71 -20.67
C GLU A 463 -4.46 -23.74 -21.83
N ASP A 464 -3.49 -24.66 -21.76
CA ASP A 464 -2.37 -24.83 -22.69
C ASP A 464 -1.43 -23.61 -22.80
N ALA A 465 -1.51 -22.67 -21.85
CA ALA A 465 -0.61 -21.53 -21.82
C ALA A 465 0.77 -21.96 -21.29
N PRO A 466 1.89 -21.58 -21.95
CA PRO A 466 3.23 -21.97 -21.52
C PRO A 466 3.59 -21.39 -20.15
N LEU A 467 4.27 -22.19 -19.32
CA LEU A 467 4.66 -21.78 -17.97
C LEU A 467 6.15 -21.47 -17.85
N GLU A 468 6.46 -20.18 -17.68
CA GLU A 468 7.81 -19.70 -17.40
C GLU A 468 8.26 -19.95 -15.96
N GLY A 469 9.53 -20.32 -15.79
CA GLY A 469 10.20 -20.34 -14.50
C GLY A 469 9.74 -21.46 -13.56
N VAL A 470 9.13 -22.52 -14.09
CA VAL A 470 8.81 -23.74 -13.34
C VAL A 470 10.13 -24.35 -12.86
N ASN A 471 10.28 -24.59 -11.57
CA ASN A 471 11.46 -25.29 -11.04
C ASN A 471 11.33 -26.78 -11.40
N VAL A 472 12.32 -27.31 -12.10
CA VAL A 472 12.40 -28.72 -12.51
C VAL A 472 13.61 -29.34 -11.81
N ARG A 473 13.37 -30.21 -10.84
CA ARG A 473 14.40 -30.99 -10.15
C ARG A 473 14.49 -32.36 -10.82
N LEU A 474 15.66 -32.69 -11.34
CA LEU A 474 15.97 -34.01 -11.89
C LEU A 474 16.85 -34.76 -10.89
N ASP A 475 16.42 -35.96 -10.48
CA ASP A 475 17.17 -36.73 -9.50
C ASP A 475 18.58 -37.07 -10.02
N GLY A 476 19.60 -36.83 -9.19
CA GLY A 476 21.00 -36.98 -9.56
C GLY A 476 21.57 -35.95 -10.57
N ALA A 477 20.76 -35.09 -11.20
CA ALA A 477 21.21 -34.17 -12.26
C ALA A 477 21.10 -32.67 -11.92
N GLY A 478 20.27 -32.28 -10.95
CA GLY A 478 20.20 -30.90 -10.43
C GLY A 478 18.87 -30.19 -10.62
N MET A 479 18.88 -28.85 -10.50
CA MET A 479 17.69 -27.99 -10.57
C MET A 479 17.77 -27.05 -11.77
N TYR A 480 16.68 -26.98 -12.53
CA TYR A 480 16.54 -26.23 -13.77
C TYR A 480 15.26 -25.38 -13.74
N LYS A 481 15.11 -24.48 -14.74
CA LYS A 481 13.89 -23.69 -14.92
C LYS A 481 13.43 -23.72 -16.37
N THR A 482 12.12 -23.77 -16.57
CA THR A 482 11.53 -23.56 -17.89
C THR A 482 11.71 -22.10 -18.35
N SER A 483 11.86 -21.93 -19.66
CA SER A 483 11.95 -20.62 -20.32
C SER A 483 10.55 -20.01 -20.56
N SER A 484 10.50 -18.80 -21.12
CA SER A 484 9.27 -18.00 -21.27
C SER A 484 8.20 -18.63 -22.17
N ASP A 485 8.59 -19.57 -23.02
CA ASP A 485 7.72 -20.39 -23.88
C ASP A 485 7.40 -21.76 -23.25
N GLY A 486 7.74 -21.96 -21.96
CA GLY A 486 7.45 -23.17 -21.21
C GLY A 486 8.41 -24.32 -21.46
N TYR A 487 9.47 -24.13 -22.26
CA TYR A 487 10.39 -25.22 -22.60
C TYR A 487 11.62 -25.31 -21.68
N LEU A 488 12.12 -26.53 -21.53
CA LEU A 488 13.43 -26.87 -21.00
C LEU A 488 14.03 -27.97 -21.87
N SER A 489 15.24 -27.76 -22.41
CA SER A 489 15.98 -28.77 -23.17
C SER A 489 17.29 -29.08 -22.46
N LEU A 490 17.60 -30.37 -22.28
CA LEU A 490 18.79 -30.85 -21.61
C LEU A 490 19.41 -32.01 -22.41
N GLU A 491 20.74 -31.99 -22.55
CA GLU A 491 21.52 -33.02 -23.24
C GLU A 491 22.52 -33.68 -22.27
N GLY A 492 23.00 -34.87 -22.64
CA GLY A 492 24.11 -35.53 -21.92
C GLY A 492 23.71 -36.59 -20.90
N PHE A 493 22.50 -37.13 -20.99
CA PHE A 493 22.07 -38.20 -20.07
C PHE A 493 22.46 -39.59 -20.58
N ASP A 494 22.86 -40.46 -19.66
CA ASP A 494 23.01 -41.89 -19.92
C ASP A 494 21.64 -42.59 -19.98
N SER A 495 21.63 -43.88 -20.32
CA SER A 495 20.39 -44.66 -20.33
C SER A 495 19.83 -44.88 -18.93
N GLY A 496 18.52 -44.77 -18.75
CA GLY A 496 17.86 -45.10 -17.49
C GLY A 496 16.50 -44.43 -17.33
N GLU A 497 15.93 -44.55 -16.15
CA GLU A 497 14.77 -43.76 -15.73
C GLU A 497 15.23 -42.66 -14.77
N ILE A 498 14.71 -41.45 -14.95
CA ILE A 498 14.96 -40.33 -14.05
C ILE A 498 13.63 -39.82 -13.48
N GLU A 499 13.63 -39.55 -12.18
CA GLU A 499 12.51 -38.86 -11.53
C GLU A 499 12.66 -37.34 -11.74
N MET A 500 11.58 -36.71 -12.19
CA MET A 500 11.49 -35.28 -12.46
C MET A 500 10.38 -34.65 -11.60
N SER A 501 10.75 -33.79 -10.65
CA SER A 501 9.80 -33.03 -9.84
C SER A 501 9.66 -31.60 -10.36
N LEU A 502 8.43 -31.17 -10.64
CA LEU A 502 8.08 -29.84 -11.12
C LEU A 502 7.36 -29.06 -10.02
N SER A 503 7.76 -27.81 -9.80
CA SER A 503 7.09 -26.94 -8.83
C SER A 503 7.11 -25.47 -9.25
N ARG A 504 5.98 -24.79 -9.05
CA ARG A 504 5.82 -23.35 -9.27
C ARG A 504 4.75 -22.82 -8.32
N ARG A 505 4.96 -21.64 -7.74
CA ARG A 505 3.92 -20.97 -6.93
C ARG A 505 2.66 -20.76 -7.77
N GLY A 506 1.50 -20.98 -7.16
CA GLY A 506 0.20 -20.93 -7.84
C GLY A 506 -0.21 -22.23 -8.51
N TYR A 507 0.62 -23.28 -8.45
CA TYR A 507 0.37 -24.58 -9.08
C TYR A 507 0.63 -25.72 -8.10
N VAL A 508 -0.08 -26.83 -8.31
CA VAL A 508 0.14 -28.09 -7.58
C VAL A 508 1.43 -28.74 -8.10
N PRO A 509 2.40 -29.08 -7.24
CA PRO A 509 3.60 -29.80 -7.64
C PRO A 509 3.29 -31.14 -8.29
N ARG A 510 4.15 -31.57 -9.20
CA ARG A 510 3.97 -32.82 -9.95
C ARG A 510 5.30 -33.56 -10.10
N THR A 511 5.27 -34.87 -10.00
CA THR A 511 6.43 -35.74 -10.22
C THR A 511 6.15 -36.68 -11.38
N GLU A 512 7.13 -36.85 -12.27
CA GLU A 512 7.06 -37.71 -13.45
C GLU A 512 8.31 -38.59 -13.52
N THR A 513 8.15 -39.84 -13.94
CA THR A 513 9.27 -40.73 -14.28
C THR A 513 9.50 -40.69 -15.78
N VAL A 514 10.71 -40.34 -16.20
CA VAL A 514 11.06 -40.19 -17.61
C VAL A 514 12.09 -41.25 -18.00
N ALA A 515 11.75 -42.08 -18.99
CA ALA A 515 12.70 -43.00 -19.59
C ALA A 515 13.62 -42.26 -20.57
N LEU A 516 14.92 -42.45 -20.42
CA LEU A 516 16.00 -41.85 -21.22
C LEU A 516 16.74 -42.94 -21.98
N THR A 517 16.83 -42.77 -23.30
CA THR A 517 17.50 -43.72 -24.20
C THR A 517 18.58 -42.99 -25.02
N PRO A 518 19.86 -43.41 -24.94
CA PRO A 518 20.93 -42.85 -25.76
C PRO A 518 20.57 -42.88 -27.25
N GLY A 519 20.92 -41.84 -28.00
CA GLY A 519 20.53 -41.73 -29.41
C GLY A 519 19.12 -41.20 -29.65
N ARG A 520 18.30 -41.02 -28.60
CA ARG A 520 16.91 -40.58 -28.73
C ARG A 520 16.60 -39.34 -27.89
N THR A 521 15.58 -38.62 -28.33
CA THR A 521 14.94 -37.56 -27.56
C THR A 521 13.72 -38.10 -26.82
N SER A 522 13.63 -37.80 -25.53
CA SER A 522 12.43 -37.97 -24.72
C SER A 522 11.68 -36.64 -24.70
N LEU A 523 10.56 -36.57 -25.43
CA LEU A 523 9.65 -35.43 -25.42
C LEU A 523 8.62 -35.62 -24.30
N VAL A 524 8.61 -34.71 -23.34
CA VAL A 524 7.70 -34.75 -22.19
C VAL A 524 6.85 -33.48 -22.19
N GLN A 525 5.53 -33.66 -22.12
CA GLN A 525 4.59 -32.56 -21.96
C GLN A 525 3.88 -32.70 -20.62
N VAL A 526 3.92 -31.64 -19.81
CA VAL A 526 3.31 -31.62 -18.49
C VAL A 526 2.40 -30.40 -18.37
N SER A 527 1.12 -30.63 -18.09
CA SER A 527 0.22 -29.58 -17.62
C SER A 527 0.23 -29.56 -16.09
N LEU A 528 0.45 -28.39 -15.49
CA LEU A 528 0.39 -28.18 -14.04
C LEU A 528 -0.97 -27.59 -13.66
N GLU A 529 -1.67 -28.24 -12.73
CA GLU A 529 -2.93 -27.75 -12.21
C GLU A 529 -2.75 -26.50 -11.34
N ARG A 530 -3.66 -25.53 -11.48
CA ARG A 530 -3.62 -24.32 -10.65
C ARG A 530 -4.06 -24.65 -9.22
N ALA A 531 -3.29 -24.19 -8.23
CA ALA A 531 -3.62 -24.38 -6.81
C ALA A 531 -5.03 -23.84 -6.51
N LEU A 532 -5.86 -24.65 -5.83
CA LEU A 532 -7.25 -24.33 -5.51
C LEU A 532 -8.09 -23.95 -6.76
N GLY A 533 -7.81 -24.54 -7.92
CA GLY A 533 -8.47 -24.21 -9.18
C GLY A 533 -8.25 -22.74 -9.61
N GLY A 534 -7.13 -22.15 -9.19
CA GLY A 534 -6.74 -20.78 -9.54
C GLY A 534 -7.62 -19.68 -8.93
N VAL A 535 -8.32 -19.94 -7.82
CA VAL A 535 -9.18 -18.95 -7.12
C VAL A 535 -8.42 -17.65 -6.82
N LEU A 536 -7.17 -17.77 -6.38
CA LEU A 536 -6.33 -16.64 -6.00
C LEU A 536 -5.32 -16.23 -7.09
N HIS A 537 -5.30 -16.89 -8.25
CA HIS A 537 -4.33 -16.62 -9.29
C HIS A 537 -4.44 -15.18 -9.81
N GLY A 538 -3.35 -14.41 -9.73
CA GLY A 538 -3.31 -13.01 -10.17
C GLY A 538 -4.00 -12.01 -9.23
N ARG A 539 -4.55 -12.43 -8.09
CA ARG A 539 -5.10 -11.52 -7.07
C ARG A 539 -3.99 -10.81 -6.32
N LYS A 540 -4.26 -9.62 -5.80
CA LYS A 540 -3.33 -8.85 -4.96
C LYS A 540 -3.87 -8.70 -3.55
N VAL A 541 -3.20 -9.29 -2.57
CA VAL A 541 -3.60 -9.21 -1.15
C VAL A 541 -2.59 -8.36 -0.39
N VAL A 542 -3.03 -7.23 0.15
CA VAL A 542 -2.21 -6.42 1.05
C VAL A 542 -2.43 -6.90 2.48
N ILE A 543 -1.34 -7.18 3.18
CA ILE A 543 -1.35 -7.66 4.57
C ILE A 543 -0.60 -6.65 5.42
N ASP A 544 -1.28 -6.15 6.46
CA ASP A 544 -0.79 -5.09 7.34
C ASP A 544 -0.49 -5.63 8.74
N PRO A 545 0.74 -6.05 9.04
CA PRO A 545 1.11 -6.36 10.42
C PRO A 545 1.24 -5.07 11.22
N ALA A 546 0.35 -4.82 12.18
CA ALA A 546 0.40 -3.59 12.98
C ALA A 546 1.62 -3.55 13.93
N GLY A 547 2.02 -2.33 14.35
CA GLY A 547 3.14 -2.07 15.24
C GLY A 547 4.51 -2.14 14.55
N GLY A 548 5.57 -2.36 15.32
CA GLY A 548 6.95 -2.58 14.90
C GLY A 548 7.91 -2.51 16.10
N LEU A 549 9.22 -2.30 15.88
CA LEU A 549 10.19 -2.26 16.97
C LEU A 549 9.95 -1.12 17.98
N ALA A 550 9.67 0.09 17.49
CA ALA A 550 9.44 1.28 18.33
C ALA A 550 8.00 1.34 18.87
N ASP A 551 7.07 0.66 18.22
CA ASP A 551 5.68 0.49 18.65
C ASP A 551 5.38 -1.01 18.83
N PRO A 552 5.76 -1.61 19.97
CA PRO A 552 5.59 -3.06 20.19
C PRO A 552 4.11 -3.49 20.27
N GLY A 553 3.18 -2.53 20.28
CA GLY A 553 1.77 -2.76 20.60
C GLY A 553 1.61 -3.20 22.05
N ALA A 554 0.60 -4.04 22.30
CA ALA A 554 0.46 -4.70 23.58
C ALA A 554 1.64 -5.65 23.87
N VAL A 555 2.00 -5.77 25.15
CA VAL A 555 3.03 -6.71 25.61
C VAL A 555 2.39 -7.67 26.59
N GLY A 556 2.44 -8.95 26.27
CA GLY A 556 1.93 -10.03 27.10
C GLY A 556 2.71 -10.19 28.40
N ARG A 557 2.18 -11.01 29.30
CA ARG A 557 2.76 -11.24 30.63
C ARG A 557 4.14 -11.89 30.55
N ASP A 558 4.34 -12.77 29.58
CA ASP A 558 5.60 -13.49 29.38
C ASP A 558 6.57 -12.69 28.47
N GLY A 559 6.24 -11.43 28.14
CA GLY A 559 7.06 -10.52 27.36
C GLY A 559 6.82 -10.57 25.85
N THR A 560 5.81 -11.32 25.40
CA THR A 560 5.47 -11.43 23.99
C THR A 560 4.96 -10.10 23.46
N ARG A 561 5.63 -9.53 22.46
CA ARG A 561 5.21 -8.27 21.84
C ARG A 561 4.19 -8.55 20.73
N GLU A 562 3.08 -7.83 20.75
CA GLU A 562 2.04 -7.89 19.71
C GLU A 562 2.64 -7.72 18.31
N ALA A 563 3.54 -6.76 18.13
CA ALA A 563 4.14 -6.46 16.83
C ALA A 563 4.92 -7.65 16.23
N ASP A 564 5.53 -8.49 17.06
CA ASP A 564 6.26 -9.69 16.61
C ASP A 564 5.30 -10.76 16.12
N ILE A 565 4.21 -11.00 16.86
CA ILE A 565 3.16 -11.94 16.48
C ILE A 565 2.48 -11.49 15.20
N ASN A 566 2.13 -10.20 15.10
CA ASN A 566 1.52 -9.62 13.90
C ASN A 566 2.38 -9.89 12.66
N LEU A 567 3.70 -9.66 12.75
CA LEU A 567 4.63 -9.89 11.63
C LEU A 567 4.77 -11.37 11.29
N ALA A 568 4.84 -12.24 12.29
CA ALA A 568 4.96 -13.68 12.08
C ALA A 568 3.73 -14.25 11.36
N VAL A 569 2.52 -13.91 11.83
CA VAL A 569 1.25 -14.32 11.20
C VAL A 569 1.13 -13.72 9.80
N ALA A 570 1.48 -12.44 9.61
CA ALA A 570 1.43 -11.80 8.30
C ALA A 570 2.37 -12.46 7.27
N ASN A 571 3.59 -12.85 7.68
CA ASN A 571 4.54 -13.55 6.80
C ASN A 571 4.02 -14.94 6.39
N LEU A 572 3.41 -15.67 7.32
CA LEU A 572 2.79 -16.97 7.03
C LEU A 572 1.60 -16.80 6.07
N LEU A 573 0.72 -15.82 6.32
CA LEU A 573 -0.40 -15.51 5.44
C LEU A 573 0.08 -15.11 4.04
N ALA A 574 1.13 -14.29 3.96
CA ALA A 574 1.74 -13.90 2.69
C ALA A 574 2.31 -15.10 1.92
N ASP A 575 2.94 -16.07 2.60
CA ASP A 575 3.40 -17.30 1.98
C ASP A 575 2.23 -18.14 1.45
N TYR A 576 1.16 -18.30 2.23
CA TYR A 576 -0.03 -19.04 1.81
C TYR A 576 -0.68 -18.46 0.55
N VAL A 577 -0.95 -17.15 0.52
CA VAL A 577 -1.57 -16.52 -0.66
C VAL A 577 -0.64 -16.58 -1.88
N ARG A 578 0.69 -16.44 -1.70
CA ARG A 578 1.68 -16.58 -2.79
C ARG A 578 1.72 -17.99 -3.35
N ARG A 579 1.67 -19.01 -2.48
CA ARG A 579 1.58 -20.41 -2.90
C ARG A 579 0.31 -20.70 -3.70
N ALA A 580 -0.79 -20.03 -3.39
CA ALA A 580 -2.05 -20.12 -4.13
C ALA A 580 -2.09 -19.26 -5.41
N GLY A 581 -1.01 -18.55 -5.75
CA GLY A 581 -0.88 -17.79 -7.00
C GLY A 581 -1.27 -16.32 -6.93
N ALA A 582 -1.56 -15.79 -5.74
CA ALA A 582 -1.75 -14.35 -5.53
C ALA A 582 -0.40 -13.63 -5.32
N GLU A 583 -0.38 -12.34 -5.64
CA GLU A 583 0.62 -11.42 -5.13
C GLU A 583 0.29 -11.05 -3.68
N ALA A 584 1.33 -11.00 -2.83
CA ALA A 584 1.20 -10.55 -1.45
C ALA A 584 2.13 -9.37 -1.20
N ALA A 585 1.55 -8.26 -0.76
CA ALA A 585 2.28 -7.07 -0.36
C ALA A 585 2.15 -6.88 1.15
N LEU A 586 3.27 -6.61 1.83
CA LEU A 586 3.28 -6.31 3.25
C LEU A 586 3.45 -4.81 3.45
N THR A 587 2.66 -4.21 4.34
CA THR A 587 2.86 -2.79 4.70
C THR A 587 4.16 -2.57 5.48
N ARG A 588 4.72 -3.61 6.10
CA ARG A 588 6.09 -3.65 6.63
C ARG A 588 6.66 -5.07 6.60
N GLY A 589 7.98 -5.18 6.40
CA GLY A 589 8.70 -6.46 6.32
C GLY A 589 9.66 -6.72 7.47
N GLY A 590 9.87 -5.76 8.37
CA GLY A 590 10.88 -5.85 9.42
C GLY A 590 10.57 -5.01 10.65
N GLU A 591 11.60 -4.34 11.15
CA GLU A 591 11.60 -3.61 12.43
C GLU A 591 10.92 -2.23 12.36
N ASP A 592 10.60 -1.73 11.16
CA ASP A 592 9.96 -0.44 10.99
C ASP A 592 8.59 -0.39 11.69
N SER A 593 8.24 0.79 12.24
CA SER A 593 7.00 1.03 12.98
C SER A 593 6.14 2.09 12.31
N PRO A 594 5.62 1.83 11.09
CA PRO A 594 4.83 2.81 10.35
C PRO A 594 3.52 3.13 11.09
N GLY A 595 3.21 4.41 11.22
CA GLY A 595 1.95 4.88 11.78
C GLY A 595 0.76 4.50 10.88
N ALA A 596 -0.46 4.53 11.41
CA ALA A 596 -1.65 4.07 10.68
C ALA A 596 -1.85 4.77 9.31
N TRP A 597 -1.50 6.05 9.20
CA TRP A 597 -1.57 6.82 7.96
C TRP A 597 -0.55 6.36 6.91
N GLU A 598 0.68 6.09 7.35
CA GLU A 598 1.73 5.57 6.48
C GLU A 598 1.37 4.16 6.00
N ARG A 599 0.82 3.32 6.87
CA ARG A 599 0.34 1.98 6.48
C ARG A 599 -0.79 2.06 5.46
N ALA A 600 -1.74 3.00 5.62
CA ALA A 600 -2.78 3.23 4.62
C ALA A 600 -2.19 3.69 3.28
N TRP A 601 -1.25 4.64 3.30
CA TRP A 601 -0.55 5.10 2.09
C TRP A 601 0.22 3.97 1.38
N ARG A 602 0.95 3.14 2.14
CA ARG A 602 1.63 1.95 1.59
C ARG A 602 0.63 0.99 0.95
N THR A 603 -0.52 0.75 1.58
CA THR A 603 -1.60 -0.07 0.99
C THR A 603 -2.09 0.48 -0.35
N GLU A 604 -2.36 1.78 -0.44
CA GLU A 604 -2.83 2.39 -1.70
C GLU A 604 -1.78 2.28 -2.81
N ASN A 605 -0.48 2.39 -2.49
CA ASN A 605 0.59 2.22 -3.47
C ASN A 605 0.74 0.78 -3.98
N HIS A 606 0.23 -0.21 -3.24
CA HIS A 606 0.25 -1.61 -3.67
C HIS A 606 -0.93 -1.98 -4.58
N ASP A 607 -1.97 -1.14 -4.67
CA ASP A 607 -3.16 -1.38 -5.50
C ASP A 607 -3.78 -2.78 -5.25
N GLY A 608 -4.02 -3.07 -3.97
CA GLY A 608 -4.53 -4.37 -3.51
C GLY A 608 -6.02 -4.58 -3.79
N ASP A 609 -6.41 -5.81 -4.12
CA ASP A 609 -7.82 -6.22 -4.20
C ASP A 609 -8.51 -6.19 -2.83
N ILE A 610 -7.75 -6.47 -1.75
CA ILE A 610 -8.20 -6.43 -0.35
C ILE A 610 -7.04 -6.03 0.59
N LEU A 611 -7.38 -5.53 1.77
CA LEU A 611 -6.47 -5.30 2.89
C LEU A 611 -6.86 -6.15 4.12
N ILE A 612 -5.87 -6.82 4.72
CA ILE A 612 -6.02 -7.54 5.98
C ILE A 612 -5.01 -7.00 7.00
N SER A 613 -5.47 -6.23 7.99
CA SER A 613 -4.63 -5.75 9.09
C SER A 613 -4.64 -6.75 10.25
N ILE A 614 -3.47 -7.27 10.63
CA ILE A 614 -3.27 -8.28 11.67
C ILE A 614 -2.89 -7.59 12.98
N ASN A 615 -3.64 -7.89 14.05
CA ASN A 615 -3.51 -7.23 15.35
C ASN A 615 -3.77 -8.21 16.51
N HIS A 616 -3.08 -8.02 17.64
CA HIS A 616 -3.15 -8.89 18.81
C HIS A 616 -3.21 -8.14 20.15
N GLY A 617 -3.40 -6.82 20.13
CA GLY A 617 -3.63 -6.01 21.32
C GLY A 617 -5.11 -5.84 21.64
N GLY A 618 -5.47 -5.52 22.89
CA GLY A 618 -6.85 -5.23 23.24
C GLY A 618 -6.94 -4.20 24.36
N ARG A 619 -7.76 -3.15 24.21
CA ARG A 619 -7.98 -2.21 25.33
C ARG A 619 -8.56 -2.98 26.53
N PRO A 620 -7.85 -3.09 27.66
CA PRO A 620 -8.38 -3.82 28.80
C PRO A 620 -9.51 -3.01 29.43
N GLY A 621 -10.71 -3.59 29.49
CA GLY A 621 -11.53 -3.39 30.67
C GLY A 621 -10.80 -4.04 31.85
N LYS A 622 -10.91 -3.46 33.07
CA LYS A 622 -10.42 -4.12 34.28
C LYS A 622 -11.18 -5.46 34.41
N ASN A 623 -10.55 -6.58 34.01
CA ASN A 623 -11.02 -7.97 34.10
C ASN A 623 -11.83 -8.57 32.92
N THR A 624 -11.67 -8.10 31.67
CA THR A 624 -12.31 -8.78 30.52
C THR A 624 -11.29 -9.31 29.53
N VAL A 625 -11.36 -10.61 29.22
CA VAL A 625 -10.61 -11.25 28.13
C VAL A 625 -11.06 -10.62 26.81
N PRO A 626 -10.15 -10.00 26.03
CA PRO A 626 -10.51 -9.42 24.75
C PRO A 626 -11.06 -10.48 23.77
N PRO A 627 -12.23 -10.29 23.14
CA PRO A 627 -12.84 -11.32 22.28
C PRO A 627 -12.15 -11.43 20.93
N THR A 628 -12.24 -12.58 20.25
CA THR A 628 -11.97 -12.69 18.82
C THR A 628 -12.92 -11.77 18.05
N VAL A 629 -12.37 -10.88 17.22
CA VAL A 629 -13.17 -9.88 16.49
C VAL A 629 -12.53 -9.53 15.14
N VAL A 630 -13.37 -9.28 14.15
CA VAL A 630 -12.94 -8.75 12.85
C VAL A 630 -13.73 -7.48 12.55
N HIS A 631 -13.05 -6.35 12.44
CA HIS A 631 -13.68 -5.09 12.11
C HIS A 631 -13.71 -4.85 10.61
N HIS A 632 -14.80 -4.25 10.14
CA HIS A 632 -14.91 -3.66 8.82
C HIS A 632 -15.42 -2.23 8.92
N TYR A 633 -15.12 -1.39 7.93
CA TYR A 633 -15.64 -0.02 7.89
C TYR A 633 -17.17 0.00 7.70
N PRO A 634 -17.92 0.86 8.42
CA PRO A 634 -19.34 1.09 8.16
C PRO A 634 -19.63 1.43 6.69
N GLY A 635 -20.61 0.75 6.09
CA GLY A 635 -20.99 0.96 4.69
C GLY A 635 -20.14 0.23 3.65
N SER A 636 -19.03 -0.42 4.05
CA SER A 636 -18.26 -1.28 3.14
C SER A 636 -18.90 -2.67 3.01
N VAL A 637 -19.69 -2.88 1.95
CA VAL A 637 -20.36 -4.17 1.69
C VAL A 637 -19.35 -5.31 1.51
N ASN A 638 -18.31 -5.08 0.70
CA ASN A 638 -17.26 -6.08 0.47
C ASN A 638 -16.37 -6.28 1.70
N GLY A 639 -16.09 -5.22 2.46
CA GLY A 639 -15.37 -5.33 3.74
C GLY A 639 -16.15 -6.14 4.77
N GLN A 640 -17.48 -5.95 4.84
CA GLN A 640 -18.35 -6.74 5.69
C GLN A 640 -18.37 -8.22 5.30
N ARG A 641 -18.45 -8.53 3.99
CA ARG A 641 -18.37 -9.91 3.49
C ARG A 641 -17.04 -10.57 3.85
N LEU A 642 -15.93 -9.89 3.60
CA LEU A 642 -14.58 -10.37 3.96
C LEU A 642 -14.45 -10.60 5.47
N ALA A 643 -14.92 -9.65 6.28
CA ALA A 643 -14.91 -9.77 7.72
C ALA A 643 -15.74 -10.97 8.20
N GLY A 644 -16.89 -11.22 7.58
CA GLY A 644 -17.75 -12.38 7.87
C GLY A 644 -17.07 -13.72 7.62
N GLU A 645 -16.38 -13.87 6.48
CA GLU A 645 -15.61 -15.07 6.16
C GLU A 645 -14.49 -15.32 7.16
N ILE A 646 -13.70 -14.29 7.48
CA ILE A 646 -12.56 -14.39 8.42
C ILE A 646 -13.06 -14.65 9.83
N ALA A 647 -14.11 -13.94 10.28
CA ALA A 647 -14.70 -14.13 11.59
C ALA A 647 -15.28 -15.54 11.79
N SER A 648 -15.81 -16.14 10.71
CA SER A 648 -16.32 -17.51 10.73
C SER A 648 -15.18 -18.53 10.82
N SER A 649 -14.09 -18.34 10.06
CA SER A 649 -12.86 -19.14 10.17
C SER A 649 -12.25 -19.12 11.57
N LEU A 650 -12.23 -17.95 12.23
CA LEU A 650 -11.61 -17.77 13.54
C LEU A 650 -12.53 -18.10 14.72
N LYS A 651 -13.75 -18.61 14.47
CA LYS A 651 -14.71 -18.89 15.54
C LYS A 651 -14.17 -19.95 16.50
N GLY A 652 -14.01 -19.57 17.77
CA GLY A 652 -13.48 -20.45 18.81
C GLY A 652 -11.95 -20.57 18.83
N PHE A 653 -11.24 -19.81 17.99
CA PHE A 653 -9.79 -19.72 18.03
C PHE A 653 -9.32 -19.31 19.45
N ALA A 654 -8.27 -19.97 19.93
CA ALA A 654 -7.74 -19.80 21.29
C ALA A 654 -8.77 -20.00 22.44
N GLY A 655 -9.95 -20.59 22.17
CA GLY A 655 -11.01 -20.79 23.17
C GLY A 655 -11.62 -19.50 23.71
N ARG A 656 -11.51 -18.37 22.99
CA ARG A 656 -11.90 -17.04 23.49
C ARG A 656 -13.35 -16.67 23.18
N PRO A 657 -13.94 -15.70 23.93
CA PRO A 657 -15.21 -15.10 23.57
C PRO A 657 -15.15 -14.57 22.14
N TRP A 658 -16.25 -14.72 21.39
CA TRP A 658 -16.31 -14.40 19.97
C TRP A 658 -17.33 -13.28 19.72
N SER A 659 -16.89 -12.20 19.09
CA SER A 659 -17.74 -11.08 18.69
C SER A 659 -18.12 -11.11 17.21
N GLY A 660 -17.44 -11.93 16.40
CA GLY A 660 -17.69 -12.04 14.97
C GLY A 660 -17.23 -10.83 14.17
N ALA A 661 -17.91 -10.55 13.06
CA ALA A 661 -17.69 -9.39 12.21
C ALA A 661 -18.49 -8.20 12.73
N VAL A 662 -17.82 -7.08 13.04
CA VAL A 662 -18.46 -5.86 13.57
C VAL A 662 -17.94 -4.62 12.86
N GLN A 663 -18.66 -3.51 13.01
CA GLN A 663 -18.21 -2.22 12.52
C GLN A 663 -17.03 -1.70 13.36
N GLY A 664 -15.99 -1.22 12.69
CA GLY A 664 -14.83 -0.57 13.33
C GLY A 664 -14.46 0.74 12.65
N TYR A 665 -13.69 1.53 13.39
CA TYR A 665 -13.32 2.91 13.03
C TYR A 665 -11.80 3.10 13.05
N GLU A 666 -11.03 2.03 12.90
CA GLU A 666 -9.58 2.08 12.82
C GLU A 666 -9.15 2.83 11.56
N ARG A 667 -8.23 3.79 11.70
CA ARG A 667 -7.78 4.65 10.58
C ARG A 667 -7.33 3.83 9.37
N ILE A 668 -6.67 2.68 9.59
CA ILE A 668 -6.16 1.83 8.51
C ILE A 668 -7.27 1.26 7.61
N ILE A 669 -8.43 0.89 8.16
CA ILE A 669 -9.56 0.39 7.35
C ILE A 669 -10.49 1.51 6.85
N GLN A 670 -10.37 2.72 7.41
CA GLN A 670 -11.10 3.90 6.98
C GLN A 670 -10.45 4.60 5.77
N GLN A 671 -9.13 4.51 5.65
CA GLN A 671 -8.32 5.39 4.80
C GLN A 671 -7.73 4.65 3.61
N VAL A 672 -8.29 3.49 3.29
CA VAL A 672 -7.93 2.70 2.12
C VAL A 672 -9.15 2.53 1.22
N SER A 673 -8.90 2.42 -0.08
CA SER A 673 -9.94 2.29 -1.10
C SER A 673 -10.40 0.84 -1.29
N ALA A 674 -9.52 -0.13 -1.04
CA ALA A 674 -9.82 -1.56 -1.11
C ALA A 674 -10.75 -2.02 0.03
N PRO A 675 -11.54 -3.09 -0.14
CA PRO A 675 -12.19 -3.79 0.96
C PRO A 675 -11.16 -4.17 2.03
N ALA A 676 -11.36 -3.66 3.24
CA ALA A 676 -10.37 -3.74 4.30
C ALA A 676 -10.96 -4.28 5.61
N VAL A 677 -10.15 -5.06 6.32
CA VAL A 677 -10.50 -5.60 7.63
C VAL A 677 -9.37 -5.42 8.64
N TRP A 678 -9.75 -5.24 9.89
CA TRP A 678 -8.83 -5.26 11.03
C TRP A 678 -9.15 -6.50 11.86
N VAL A 679 -8.19 -7.41 11.96
CA VAL A 679 -8.37 -8.75 12.50
C VAL A 679 -7.68 -8.86 13.85
N ARG A 680 -8.40 -9.36 14.85
CA ARG A 680 -7.85 -9.82 16.12
C ARG A 680 -8.36 -11.21 16.44
N ALA A 681 -7.55 -12.21 16.16
CA ALA A 681 -7.88 -13.60 16.46
C ALA A 681 -7.87 -13.88 17.96
N ALA A 682 -6.84 -13.40 18.66
CA ALA A 682 -6.73 -13.43 20.11
C ALA A 682 -5.86 -12.25 20.60
N SER A 683 -5.63 -12.15 21.91
CA SER A 683 -4.80 -11.07 22.47
C SER A 683 -3.58 -11.62 23.21
N VAL A 684 -2.41 -10.99 23.01
CA VAL A 684 -1.19 -11.31 23.79
C VAL A 684 -1.31 -10.96 25.27
N GLU A 685 -2.26 -10.10 25.64
CA GLU A 685 -2.51 -9.73 27.05
C GLU A 685 -3.29 -10.82 27.81
N ASP A 686 -3.78 -11.85 27.12
CA ASP A 686 -4.39 -13.03 27.71
C ASP A 686 -3.33 -14.14 27.85
N PRO A 687 -2.93 -14.55 29.07
CA PRO A 687 -1.82 -15.48 29.27
C PRO A 687 -1.99 -16.86 28.62
N VAL A 688 -3.23 -17.30 28.39
CA VAL A 688 -3.47 -18.59 27.72
C VAL A 688 -3.42 -18.42 26.19
N ALA A 689 -3.82 -17.25 25.66
CA ALA A 689 -3.67 -16.96 24.23
C ALA A 689 -2.22 -16.57 23.87
N GLU A 690 -1.50 -15.89 24.77
CA GLU A 690 -0.10 -15.52 24.60
C GLU A 690 0.75 -16.75 24.27
N LYS A 691 0.59 -17.84 25.02
CA LYS A 691 1.30 -19.11 24.77
C LYS A 691 1.00 -19.71 23.41
N LEU A 692 -0.27 -19.69 22.99
CA LEU A 692 -0.69 -20.17 21.68
C LEU A 692 -0.08 -19.32 20.56
N LEU A 693 -0.17 -17.99 20.68
CA LEU A 693 0.33 -17.03 19.70
C LEU A 693 1.86 -17.04 19.62
N ALA A 694 2.56 -17.29 20.72
CA ALA A 694 4.01 -17.43 20.74
C ALA A 694 4.48 -18.74 20.09
N ALA A 695 3.63 -19.77 20.02
CA ALA A 695 3.97 -21.05 19.40
C ALA A 695 3.83 -20.99 17.86
N PRO A 696 4.80 -21.52 17.09
CA PRO A 696 4.71 -21.57 15.62
C PRO A 696 3.43 -22.24 15.09
N ALA A 697 2.93 -23.27 15.80
CA ALA A 697 1.69 -23.95 15.44
C ALA A 697 0.46 -23.04 15.56
N GLY A 698 0.40 -22.18 16.58
CA GLY A 698 -0.70 -21.23 16.76
C GLY A 698 -0.68 -20.11 15.71
N GLN A 699 0.51 -19.56 15.42
CA GLN A 699 0.68 -18.56 14.36
C GLN A 699 0.28 -19.11 12.98
N ARG A 700 0.65 -20.37 12.71
CA ARG A 700 0.27 -21.05 11.46
C ARG A 700 -1.22 -21.34 11.39
N ALA A 701 -1.83 -21.79 12.50
CA ALA A 701 -3.26 -22.05 12.57
C ALA A 701 -4.08 -20.78 12.30
N GLU A 702 -3.67 -19.64 12.86
CA GLU A 702 -4.31 -18.35 12.56
C GLU A 702 -4.15 -17.95 11.10
N ALA A 703 -2.91 -17.95 10.59
CA ALA A 703 -2.63 -17.58 9.21
C ALA A 703 -3.38 -18.47 8.20
N LEU A 704 -3.45 -19.78 8.45
CA LEU A 704 -4.20 -20.73 7.62
C LEU A 704 -5.71 -20.46 7.69
N SER A 705 -6.25 -20.17 8.88
CA SER A 705 -7.66 -19.83 9.05
C SER A 705 -8.06 -18.58 8.27
N ILE A 706 -7.20 -17.55 8.29
CA ILE A 706 -7.39 -16.32 7.51
C ILE A 706 -7.25 -16.60 6.01
N PHE A 707 -6.24 -17.36 5.59
CA PHE A 707 -6.05 -17.76 4.20
C PHE A 707 -7.27 -18.49 3.62
N GLU A 708 -7.81 -19.48 4.34
CA GLU A 708 -8.99 -20.23 3.92
C GLU A 708 -10.23 -19.33 3.79
N ALA A 709 -10.39 -18.34 4.66
CA ALA A 709 -11.43 -17.32 4.53
C ALA A 709 -11.24 -16.44 3.28
N VAL A 710 -9.99 -16.08 2.94
CA VAL A 710 -9.67 -15.33 1.72
C VAL A 710 -10.01 -16.15 0.47
N VAL A 711 -9.68 -17.45 0.48
CA VAL A 711 -10.05 -18.37 -0.61
C VAL A 711 -11.57 -18.42 -0.77
N ARG A 712 -12.35 -18.54 0.30
CA ARG A 712 -13.83 -18.52 0.20
C ARG A 712 -14.37 -17.17 -0.26
N TYR A 713 -13.79 -16.05 0.21
CA TYR A 713 -14.20 -14.71 -0.20
C TYR A 713 -14.06 -14.47 -1.70
N PHE A 714 -12.96 -14.93 -2.31
CA PHE A 714 -12.73 -14.83 -3.77
C PHE A 714 -13.37 -15.97 -4.56
N GLY A 715 -13.51 -17.14 -3.94
CA GLY A 715 -14.02 -18.37 -4.54
C GLY A 715 -15.53 -18.54 -4.47
N ALA A 716 -16.30 -17.56 -3.97
CA ALA A 716 -17.76 -17.64 -3.87
C ALA A 716 -18.39 -18.12 -5.19
N GLY A 717 -19.02 -19.31 -5.16
CA GLY A 717 -19.60 -19.98 -6.33
C GLY A 717 -18.75 -21.10 -6.96
N ARG A 718 -17.51 -21.31 -6.50
CA ARG A 718 -16.65 -22.46 -6.86
C ARG A 718 -16.70 -23.53 -5.75
N ALA A 719 -16.59 -24.80 -6.12
CA ALA A 719 -16.65 -25.95 -5.19
C ALA A 719 -15.36 -26.09 -4.36
N GLN A 720 -15.17 -25.19 -3.38
CA GLN A 720 -14.05 -25.19 -2.42
C GLN A 720 -14.58 -25.42 -1.00
N SER A 721 -15.17 -26.58 -0.76
CA SER A 721 -15.76 -26.96 0.54
C SER A 721 -15.25 -28.30 1.07
N GLY A 722 -14.19 -28.84 0.46
CA GLY A 722 -13.57 -30.07 0.90
C GLY A 722 -12.88 -29.90 2.25
N VAL A 723 -13.10 -30.84 3.17
CA VAL A 723 -12.49 -30.84 4.50
C VAL A 723 -11.64 -32.09 4.69
N ILE A 724 -10.35 -31.94 4.98
CA ILE A 724 -9.50 -33.06 5.43
C ILE A 724 -8.96 -32.69 6.80
N ALA A 725 -9.25 -33.53 7.79
CA ALA A 725 -8.78 -33.33 9.15
C ALA A 725 -8.27 -34.64 9.74
N GLY A 726 -7.35 -34.55 10.69
CA GLY A 726 -6.80 -35.74 11.29
C GLY A 726 -6.07 -35.51 12.59
N ARG A 727 -5.56 -36.60 13.15
CA ARG A 727 -4.72 -36.62 14.34
C ARG A 727 -3.46 -37.43 14.09
N ILE A 728 -2.35 -36.96 14.65
CA ILE A 728 -1.04 -37.61 14.54
C ILE A 728 -0.57 -38.03 15.93
N SER A 729 -0.18 -39.30 16.05
CA SER A 729 0.32 -39.90 17.29
C SER A 729 1.56 -40.76 17.05
N ASP A 730 2.33 -41.01 18.10
CA ASP A 730 3.45 -41.96 18.07
C ASP A 730 2.97 -43.43 18.14
N GLY A 731 3.90 -44.37 17.97
CA GLY A 731 3.62 -45.82 18.03
C GLY A 731 3.07 -46.34 19.37
N ARG A 732 3.05 -45.51 20.43
CA ARG A 732 2.47 -45.82 21.74
C ARG A 732 1.15 -45.06 21.99
N GLY A 733 0.66 -44.30 21.01
CA GLY A 733 -0.54 -43.48 21.11
C GLY A 733 -0.31 -42.10 21.76
N GLY A 734 0.95 -41.71 21.99
CA GLY A 734 1.33 -40.38 22.46
C GLY A 734 1.06 -39.33 21.39
N VAL A 735 0.68 -38.11 21.80
CA VAL A 735 0.33 -37.03 20.88
C VAL A 735 1.57 -36.43 20.22
N ILE A 736 1.52 -36.22 18.91
CA ILE A 736 2.57 -35.50 18.17
C ILE A 736 2.09 -34.10 17.83
N ALA A 737 2.47 -33.13 18.67
CA ALA A 737 2.28 -31.71 18.41
C ALA A 737 3.42 -31.15 17.53
N GLY A 738 3.11 -30.17 16.69
CA GLY A 738 4.12 -29.51 15.85
C GLY A 738 4.56 -30.27 14.61
N ALA A 739 3.92 -31.39 14.24
CA ALA A 739 4.18 -32.10 12.99
C ALA A 739 3.73 -31.24 11.80
N LEU A 740 4.59 -31.11 10.78
CA LEU A 740 4.25 -30.42 9.54
C LEU A 740 3.39 -31.36 8.69
N VAL A 741 2.19 -30.94 8.34
CA VAL A 741 1.27 -31.69 7.47
C VAL A 741 1.11 -30.90 6.19
N THR A 742 1.28 -31.52 5.03
CA THR A 742 1.12 -30.83 3.74
C THR A 742 0.08 -31.56 2.91
N VAL A 743 -0.84 -30.83 2.30
CA VAL A 743 -1.76 -31.37 1.31
C VAL A 743 -1.26 -31.07 -0.10
N ASP A 744 -1.29 -32.08 -0.95
CA ASP A 744 -0.81 -32.10 -2.34
C ASP A 744 0.61 -31.54 -2.51
N GLY A 745 1.46 -31.71 -1.50
CA GLY A 745 2.85 -31.24 -1.49
C GLY A 745 3.05 -29.72 -1.45
N TRP A 746 1.98 -28.89 -1.38
CA TRP A 746 2.12 -27.43 -1.47
C TRP A 746 1.51 -26.62 -0.32
N LEU A 747 0.41 -27.07 0.28
CA LEU A 747 -0.32 -26.32 1.31
C LEU A 747 -0.03 -26.89 2.71
N PRO A 748 0.82 -26.24 3.52
CA PRO A 748 1.20 -26.74 4.83
C PRO A 748 0.21 -26.34 5.94
N ALA A 749 0.02 -27.23 6.90
CA ALA A 749 -0.55 -27.00 8.23
C ALA A 749 0.42 -27.56 9.27
N GLN A 750 0.13 -27.35 10.55
CA GLN A 750 0.92 -27.94 11.63
C GLN A 750 -0.01 -28.46 12.71
N THR A 751 0.34 -29.60 13.31
CA THR A 751 -0.50 -30.18 14.37
C THR A 751 -0.50 -29.32 15.64
N ASP A 752 -1.68 -29.18 16.24
CA ASP A 752 -1.86 -28.49 17.52
C ASP A 752 -1.32 -29.32 18.72
N GLU A 753 -1.45 -28.79 19.93
CA GLU A 753 -1.02 -29.47 21.18
C GLU A 753 -1.73 -30.81 21.42
N THR A 754 -2.85 -31.07 20.73
CA THR A 754 -3.61 -32.33 20.78
C THR A 754 -3.28 -33.28 19.62
N GLY A 755 -2.36 -32.87 18.74
CA GLY A 755 -1.90 -33.60 17.57
C GLY A 755 -2.82 -33.46 16.37
N LYS A 756 -3.77 -32.53 16.38
CA LYS A 756 -4.79 -32.38 15.33
C LYS A 756 -4.38 -31.38 14.27
N PHE A 757 -4.82 -31.62 13.04
CA PHE A 757 -4.73 -30.69 11.91
C PHE A 757 -6.05 -30.68 11.13
N ALA A 758 -6.30 -29.60 10.38
CA ALA A 758 -7.43 -29.51 9.47
C ALA A 758 -7.12 -28.58 8.30
N PHE A 759 -7.62 -28.95 7.12
CA PHE A 759 -7.79 -28.12 5.94
C PHE A 759 -9.30 -28.10 5.65
N THR A 760 -9.88 -26.92 5.51
CA THR A 760 -11.35 -26.74 5.41
C THR A 760 -11.81 -26.15 4.08
N THR A 761 -10.86 -25.71 3.25
CA THR A 761 -11.14 -25.06 1.96
C THR A 761 -10.31 -25.72 0.86
N LEU A 762 -10.59 -27.00 0.62
CA LEU A 762 -10.03 -27.78 -0.49
C LEU A 762 -11.06 -27.97 -1.60
N SER A 763 -10.58 -28.36 -2.79
CA SER A 763 -11.44 -28.87 -3.85
C SER A 763 -12.15 -30.15 -3.39
N THR A 764 -13.20 -30.54 -4.10
CA THR A 764 -13.90 -31.82 -3.86
C THR A 764 -13.19 -33.04 -4.46
N GLU A 765 -12.05 -32.83 -5.12
CA GLU A 765 -11.21 -33.87 -5.71
C GLU A 765 -10.41 -34.65 -4.66
N VAL A 766 -9.74 -35.73 -5.07
CA VAL A 766 -8.89 -36.50 -4.17
C VAL A 766 -7.56 -35.80 -3.94
N HIS A 767 -7.04 -35.91 -2.72
CA HIS A 767 -5.82 -35.23 -2.27
C HIS A 767 -4.78 -36.22 -1.73
N THR A 768 -3.53 -35.81 -1.66
CA THR A 768 -2.48 -36.54 -0.93
C THR A 768 -2.07 -35.77 0.33
N ILE A 769 -1.76 -36.49 1.40
CA ILE A 769 -1.33 -35.92 2.68
C ILE A 769 0.06 -36.43 3.00
N GLU A 770 0.95 -35.50 3.28
CA GLU A 770 2.32 -35.78 3.74
C GLU A 770 2.50 -35.25 5.14
N VAL A 771 3.11 -36.05 6.01
CA VAL A 771 3.43 -35.69 7.39
C VAL A 771 4.93 -35.79 7.57
N ASN A 772 5.53 -34.71 8.08
CA ASN A 772 6.95 -34.65 8.40
C ASN A 772 7.15 -34.25 9.87
N TYR A 773 7.90 -35.05 10.61
CA TYR A 773 8.24 -34.77 12.00
C TYR A 773 9.61 -35.35 12.36
N ARG A 774 10.56 -34.48 12.74
CA ARG A 774 11.91 -34.86 13.19
C ARG A 774 12.69 -35.78 12.22
N GLY A 775 12.49 -35.61 10.92
CA GLY A 775 13.17 -36.42 9.89
C GLY A 775 12.41 -37.67 9.47
N GLU A 776 11.37 -38.07 10.22
CA GLU A 776 10.42 -39.10 9.78
C GLU A 776 9.38 -38.50 8.84
N SER A 777 9.06 -39.22 7.77
CA SER A 777 8.05 -38.83 6.79
C SER A 777 7.02 -39.94 6.58
N TRP A 778 5.76 -39.54 6.38
CA TRP A 778 4.67 -40.44 6.01
C TRP A 778 3.85 -39.79 4.90
N GLN A 779 3.42 -40.59 3.93
CA GLN A 779 2.57 -40.14 2.84
C GLN A 779 1.34 -41.03 2.75
N SER A 780 0.18 -40.42 2.56
CA SER A 780 -1.08 -41.13 2.36
C SER A 780 -1.22 -41.64 0.92
N GLY A 781 -2.09 -42.63 0.71
CA GLY A 781 -2.74 -42.80 -0.59
C GLY A 781 -3.72 -41.65 -0.88
N PRO A 782 -4.48 -41.71 -1.99
CA PRO A 782 -5.51 -40.70 -2.29
C PRO A 782 -6.57 -40.60 -1.18
N VAL A 783 -6.89 -39.38 -0.77
CA VAL A 783 -7.84 -39.07 0.31
C VAL A 783 -8.98 -38.21 -0.24
N GLU A 784 -10.21 -38.70 -0.09
CA GLU A 784 -11.40 -37.92 -0.41
C GLU A 784 -11.67 -36.86 0.68
N PRO A 785 -12.13 -35.66 0.30
CA PRO A 785 -12.65 -34.69 1.26
C PRO A 785 -13.83 -35.26 2.07
N GLY A 786 -13.91 -34.87 3.34
CA GLY A 786 -14.84 -35.39 4.34
C GLY A 786 -14.28 -36.55 5.18
N ARG A 787 -13.08 -37.05 4.86
CA ARG A 787 -12.41 -38.12 5.62
C ARG A 787 -11.69 -37.57 6.86
N LYS A 788 -11.74 -38.35 7.94
CA LYS A 788 -10.88 -38.17 9.11
C LYS A 788 -9.70 -39.13 9.04
N LEU A 789 -8.50 -38.63 9.24
CA LEU A 789 -7.26 -39.42 9.22
C LEU A 789 -6.72 -39.61 10.65
N GLU A 790 -6.31 -40.83 10.97
CA GLU A 790 -5.49 -41.12 12.15
C GLU A 790 -4.16 -41.68 11.66
N VAL A 791 -3.07 -40.94 11.93
CA VAL A 791 -1.73 -41.27 11.46
C VAL A 791 -0.86 -41.62 12.67
N VAL A 792 -0.32 -42.84 12.65
CA VAL A 792 0.63 -43.32 13.67
C VAL A 792 2.03 -43.29 13.09
N LEU A 793 2.87 -42.37 13.56
CA LEU A 793 4.28 -42.31 13.19
C LEU A 793 5.09 -43.23 14.12
N GLN A 794 5.84 -44.15 13.52
CA GLN A 794 6.79 -44.99 14.24
C GLN A 794 8.08 -44.21 14.45
N ILE A 795 8.08 -43.31 15.44
CA ILE A 795 9.26 -42.51 15.80
C ILE A 795 10.19 -43.38 16.66
N GLN A 796 11.46 -43.50 16.25
CA GLN A 796 12.50 -44.18 17.04
C GLN A 796 12.97 -43.38 18.25
#